data_AF-A0A0C2GAC8-F1
#
_entry.id   AF-A0A0C2GAC8-F1
#
_cell.length_a   1.000
_cell.length_b   1.000
_cell.length_c   1.000
_cell.angle_alpha   90.00
_cell.angle_beta   90.00
_cell.angle_gamma   90.00
#
_symmetry.space_group_name_H-M   'P 1'
#
loop_
_entity.id
_entity.type
_entity.pdbx_description
1 polymer ?
#
loop_
_entity_poly.entity_id
_entity_poly.type
_entity_poly.pdbx_seq_one_letter_code
_entity_poly.pdbx_strand_id
1 'polypeptide(L)'
;MRFHNTSAYTQGACYELNSDLSLGGTYTTCLQKNLPKLDRHNEYGACMEGFSAAYSGLYPLSNLEMQTSHVIVLVASLAWNTMVTGLIGAMKWTGGVYARMAEGGIFGTTTEKYTMAPEEGGVRTMLAAHDYLGYSVDVGRFGFWYEKGQKSTIVSGATRFGQHGAVIFLPFTKDRGDLLTFTEDRFHINGTKMGSAFGYAVEVVDLNNDGFDDLIVGAPFEHRSDSEGHFGGVVYVYYSQGVERKKFESHKVFHPPIILKVPGPFSQFGLSISKLGNVDGDKDGFNDFAVGAPFANDGTGAVYVFLGEKSRKDFRRTPSQVIVGSDLPNLRRPMKSFGFSLSGGSDLDGNGYPDLAVGAVTEGVVTILRSRPVISISAHHKTSSKFIDIEKGKNCPRGAKTCFPLDLEISVDRGSSKGADLVDFNSNVFTCNLEVIPFNQGVPLRAHIDASASTNHSWPCGQGAHRNTQKYTEIIYIPEHDDSVKDWINPLKFRFTVQIKNERKPLHPAEGRPLVDLKQYPILNKYGASYEFQIPFNTRCGEDHVCETDLSLKAVFVDIPKTEKGYVSNVGDKDFLDITFTVQNRKEKAYQAALFLTYDPEELELPTIVGKTKLGLETVGKNVVVVYLGNPMDSESKHSFDLRFKLMRGRTEGIGRPLQFSALVNSTSSEVNLGDNVWKAELQIIKKAELELIGTSDPLLVRFGDESSMDLEEDIGVMVRHNYTLHNKGPWTVRNVVAKFDWPYQVESTHPKGKWALYLLDVPTVTMHNTDGSVDIRRCSVERKLEHVNPLDHIKLNTKYTTQETVSSRTTLRQRVKRETQALKLGEAGFLRKRIEPHKRKENGVDVSVVTIDYSDVEYVEITSFGRIELDTSQGIEDDPGNNAVSARTIAYPDRPALGSRPIPWWVILVSILIGLLILFVVVLILWRCGFFKRKKYGEPSLYRAELQHEREQWNQTQMCLHLPNLI
;
A
#
# COMPACT_ATOMS: atom_id res chain seq x y z
N MET A 1 -7.92 -3.08 35.70
CA MET A 1 -8.65 -4.38 35.55
C MET A 1 -9.75 -4.45 36.59
N ARG A 2 -10.96 -4.90 36.22
CA ARG A 2 -12.04 -5.19 37.20
C ARG A 2 -12.27 -6.70 37.25
N PHE A 3 -12.46 -7.22 38.46
CA PHE A 3 -12.75 -8.63 38.71
C PHE A 3 -14.27 -8.84 38.80
N HIS A 4 -14.79 -9.88 38.16
CA HIS A 4 -16.18 -10.32 38.34
C HIS A 4 -16.21 -11.83 38.52
N ASN A 5 -16.71 -12.29 39.68
CA ASN A 5 -16.73 -13.68 40.18
C ASN A 5 -15.36 -14.39 40.29
N THR A 6 -14.50 -14.32 39.26
CA THR A 6 -13.07 -14.73 39.24
C THR A 6 -12.31 -14.20 38.01
N SER A 7 -13.00 -13.63 37.01
CA SER A 7 -12.39 -13.20 35.74
C SER A 7 -11.96 -11.73 35.77
N ALA A 8 -10.77 -11.44 35.26
CA ALA A 8 -10.25 -10.08 35.09
C ALA A 8 -10.56 -9.55 33.68
N TYR A 9 -11.13 -8.35 33.60
CA TYR A 9 -11.48 -7.69 32.36
C TYR A 9 -10.67 -6.40 32.14
N THR A 10 -10.18 -6.19 30.92
CA THR A 10 -9.40 -5.03 30.46
C THR A 10 -10.29 -4.05 29.70
N GLN A 11 -11.30 -3.52 30.39
CA GLN A 11 -12.31 -2.62 29.79
C GLN A 11 -11.76 -1.24 29.40
N GLY A 12 -10.75 -0.74 30.10
CA GLY A 12 -10.31 0.66 29.96
C GLY A 12 -11.20 1.63 30.76
N ALA A 13 -10.70 2.84 30.96
CA ALA A 13 -11.41 3.95 31.59
C ALA A 13 -10.66 5.26 31.26
N CYS A 14 -11.41 6.33 30.98
CA CYS A 14 -10.84 7.66 30.78
C CYS A 14 -11.23 8.58 31.94
N TYR A 15 -10.29 9.39 32.41
CA TYR A 15 -10.50 10.40 33.44
C TYR A 15 -10.31 11.77 32.83
N GLU A 16 -11.32 12.62 32.95
CA GLU A 16 -11.24 14.02 32.56
C GLU A 16 -10.91 14.86 33.79
N LEU A 17 -9.85 15.66 33.66
CA LEU A 17 -9.39 16.55 34.71
C LEU A 17 -9.63 17.99 34.28
N ASN A 18 -10.05 18.82 35.23
CA ASN A 18 -10.14 20.25 35.05
C ASN A 18 -8.72 20.88 35.04
N SER A 19 -8.63 22.17 34.74
CA SER A 19 -7.35 22.91 34.73
C SER A 19 -6.63 22.94 36.07
N ASP A 20 -7.34 22.76 37.18
CA ASP A 20 -6.79 22.64 38.54
C ASP A 20 -6.43 21.19 38.93
N LEU A 21 -6.48 20.26 37.97
CA LEU A 21 -6.29 18.81 38.13
C LEU A 21 -7.32 18.11 39.01
N SER A 22 -8.44 18.77 39.33
CA SER A 22 -9.58 18.12 39.97
C SER A 22 -10.31 17.20 38.97
N LEU A 23 -10.89 16.11 39.46
CA LEU A 23 -11.63 15.17 38.62
C LEU A 23 -12.94 15.80 38.14
N GLY A 24 -13.02 16.10 36.84
CA GLY A 24 -14.21 16.62 36.19
C GLY A 24 -15.19 15.53 35.73
N GLY A 25 -14.67 14.36 35.33
CA GLY A 25 -15.51 13.27 34.84
C GLY A 25 -14.79 11.93 34.74
N THR A 26 -15.55 10.84 34.67
CA THR A 26 -15.02 9.49 34.40
C THR A 26 -15.88 8.81 33.35
N TYR A 27 -15.23 8.29 32.31
CA TYR A 27 -15.88 7.63 31.18
C TYR A 27 -15.55 6.15 31.18
N THR A 28 -16.60 5.33 31.19
CA THR A 28 -16.53 3.86 31.13
C THR A 28 -17.65 3.33 30.25
N THR A 29 -17.59 3.63 28.96
CA THR A 29 -18.67 3.36 28.00
C THR A 29 -18.87 1.87 27.76
N CYS A 30 -17.81 1.08 27.86
CA CYS A 30 -17.88 -0.38 27.74
C CYS A 30 -18.54 -1.08 28.95
N LEU A 31 -19.04 -0.32 29.93
CA LEU A 31 -19.77 -0.80 31.12
C LEU A 31 -21.23 -0.36 31.16
N GLN A 32 -21.76 0.21 30.07
CA GLN A 32 -23.16 0.64 30.01
C GLN A 32 -24.13 -0.53 30.28
N LYS A 33 -25.23 -0.24 30.99
CA LYS A 33 -26.21 -1.24 31.42
C LYS A 33 -26.90 -1.96 30.26
N ASN A 34 -26.96 -1.31 29.09
CA ASN A 34 -27.71 -1.78 27.92
C ASN A 34 -26.87 -2.68 26.99
N LEU A 35 -25.59 -2.87 27.27
CA LEU A 35 -24.75 -3.78 26.50
C LEU A 35 -25.03 -5.24 26.91
N PRO A 36 -25.14 -6.17 25.95
CA PRO A 36 -25.36 -7.58 26.24
C PRO A 36 -24.29 -8.14 27.19
N LYS A 37 -24.73 -8.98 28.13
CA LYS A 37 -23.87 -9.55 29.20
C LYS A 37 -23.65 -11.05 29.06
N LEU A 38 -24.29 -11.69 28.07
CA LEU A 38 -24.29 -13.15 27.88
C LEU A 38 -22.91 -13.67 27.45
N ASP A 39 -22.17 -12.94 26.61
CA ASP A 39 -20.80 -13.28 26.19
C ASP A 39 -19.82 -12.13 26.46
N ARG A 40 -19.82 -11.66 27.71
CA ARG A 40 -19.05 -10.48 28.12
C ARG A 40 -17.56 -10.58 27.75
N HIS A 41 -16.95 -11.77 27.78
CA HIS A 41 -15.53 -11.93 27.45
C HIS A 41 -15.24 -11.55 26.00
N ASN A 42 -16.05 -12.05 25.07
CA ASN A 42 -15.88 -11.80 23.66
C ASN A 42 -16.44 -10.45 23.22
N GLU A 43 -17.43 -9.90 23.91
CA GLU A 43 -18.05 -8.65 23.48
C GLU A 43 -17.32 -7.42 24.04
N TYR A 44 -17.37 -7.16 25.35
CA TYR A 44 -16.89 -5.89 25.93
C TYR A 44 -15.89 -6.05 27.07
N GLY A 45 -15.55 -7.29 27.43
CA GLY A 45 -14.66 -7.64 28.52
C GLY A 45 -13.23 -7.17 28.29
N ALA A 46 -12.82 -7.03 27.03
CA ALA A 46 -11.50 -6.56 26.63
C ALA A 46 -11.54 -5.23 25.85
N CYS A 47 -12.57 -4.40 26.03
CA CYS A 47 -12.82 -3.19 25.22
C CYS A 47 -11.60 -2.26 25.06
N MET A 48 -10.81 -2.10 26.13
CA MET A 48 -9.64 -1.21 26.19
C MET A 48 -9.96 0.23 25.78
N GLU A 49 -11.04 0.79 26.32
CA GLU A 49 -11.40 2.19 26.14
C GLU A 49 -10.26 3.13 26.54
N GLY A 50 -9.98 4.11 25.67
CA GLY A 50 -8.88 5.05 25.83
C GLY A 50 -7.56 4.55 25.26
N PHE A 51 -7.56 3.45 24.48
CA PHE A 51 -6.37 3.01 23.75
C PHE A 51 -5.81 4.12 22.84
N SER A 52 -6.70 4.85 22.20
CA SER A 52 -6.43 6.12 21.53
C SER A 52 -7.48 7.15 21.94
N ALA A 53 -7.13 8.43 21.88
CA ALA A 53 -8.05 9.51 22.17
C ALA A 53 -7.69 10.75 21.37
N ALA A 54 -8.71 11.50 20.98
CA ALA A 54 -8.57 12.80 20.34
C ALA A 54 -9.57 13.79 20.96
N TYR A 55 -9.17 15.05 20.96
CA TYR A 55 -9.99 16.14 21.46
C TYR A 55 -9.97 17.28 20.44
N SER A 56 -11.15 17.70 20.00
CA SER A 56 -11.34 18.80 19.07
C SER A 56 -12.27 19.83 19.71
N GLY A 57 -11.72 20.98 20.06
CA GLY A 57 -12.44 22.07 20.72
C GLY A 57 -12.06 23.43 20.16
N LEU A 58 -13.03 24.36 20.11
CA LEU A 58 -12.77 25.78 19.90
C LEU A 58 -12.25 26.37 21.22
N TYR A 59 -10.93 26.54 21.35
CA TYR A 59 -10.40 27.36 22.43
C TYR A 59 -10.91 28.81 22.27
N PRO A 60 -11.41 29.47 23.32
CA PRO A 60 -11.66 30.90 23.27
C PRO A 60 -10.34 31.58 22.95
N LEU A 61 -10.30 32.31 21.83
CA LEU A 61 -9.20 33.17 21.39
C LEU A 61 -8.66 33.99 22.56
N SER A 62 -7.53 33.58 23.14
CA SER A 62 -6.89 34.27 24.27
C SER A 62 -6.12 35.53 23.86
N ASN A 63 -6.10 35.88 22.56
CA ASN A 63 -5.28 36.97 22.01
C ASN A 63 -6.06 38.01 21.18
N LEU A 64 -7.33 38.28 21.51
CA LEU A 64 -7.95 39.54 21.05
C LEU A 64 -7.78 40.61 22.13
N GLU A 65 -6.97 41.61 21.84
CA GLU A 65 -6.89 42.81 22.66
C GLU A 65 -8.27 43.39 22.92
N MET A 66 -8.43 43.74 24.19
CA MET A 66 -9.62 44.14 24.90
C MET A 66 -10.27 45.40 24.30
N GLN A 67 -11.38 45.24 23.56
CA GLN A 67 -12.39 46.30 23.37
C GLN A 67 -13.68 45.72 22.77
N THR A 68 -14.55 45.12 23.60
CA THR A 68 -16.03 45.14 23.53
C THR A 68 -16.63 43.98 24.33
N SER A 69 -17.17 44.29 25.50
CA SER A 69 -17.67 43.31 26.48
C SER A 69 -18.96 42.58 26.08
N HIS A 70 -19.47 42.74 24.86
CA HIS A 70 -20.74 42.14 24.40
C HIS A 70 -20.56 41.01 23.37
N VAL A 71 -19.38 40.88 22.74
CA VAL A 71 -19.11 39.83 21.73
C VAL A 71 -18.62 38.53 22.38
N ILE A 72 -17.92 38.62 23.52
CA ILE A 72 -17.32 37.47 24.23
C ILE A 72 -18.38 36.48 24.72
N VAL A 73 -19.54 36.97 25.17
CA VAL A 73 -20.63 36.11 25.67
C VAL A 73 -21.30 35.33 24.54
N LEU A 74 -21.40 35.88 23.33
CA LEU A 74 -21.98 35.21 22.16
C LEU A 74 -21.05 34.14 21.57
N VAL A 75 -19.73 34.38 21.58
CA VAL A 75 -18.73 33.43 21.05
C VAL A 75 -18.52 32.24 21.98
N ALA A 76 -18.54 32.45 23.30
CA ALA A 76 -18.45 31.36 24.29
C ALA A 76 -19.65 30.39 24.24
N SER A 77 -20.84 30.87 23.84
CA SER A 77 -22.05 30.03 23.67
C SER A 77 -22.05 29.13 22.43
N LEU A 78 -21.01 29.19 21.59
CA LEU A 78 -20.87 28.36 20.37
C LEU A 78 -19.63 27.45 20.39
N ALA A 79 -18.92 27.34 21.51
CA ALA A 79 -17.78 26.44 21.63
C ALA A 79 -18.26 24.98 21.68
N TRP A 80 -17.79 24.18 20.72
CA TRP A 80 -18.10 22.76 20.60
C TRP A 80 -16.89 21.98 21.08
N ASN A 81 -17.09 21.09 22.04
CA ASN A 81 -16.03 20.23 22.55
C ASN A 81 -16.36 18.79 22.20
N THR A 82 -15.63 18.25 21.22
CA THR A 82 -15.75 16.87 20.76
C THR A 82 -14.60 16.04 21.30
N MET A 83 -14.92 15.04 22.10
CA MET A 83 -14.01 14.02 22.60
C MET A 83 -14.28 12.72 21.87
N VAL A 84 -13.22 12.04 21.44
CA VAL A 84 -13.30 10.73 20.79
C VAL A 84 -12.31 9.77 21.43
N THR A 85 -12.72 8.53 21.65
CA THR A 85 -11.89 7.46 22.22
C THR A 85 -12.01 6.17 21.42
N GLY A 86 -10.89 5.51 21.18
CA GLY A 86 -10.82 4.20 20.55
C GLY A 86 -11.13 3.05 21.52
N LEU A 87 -11.81 2.02 21.01
CA LEU A 87 -12.32 0.85 21.72
C LEU A 87 -11.81 -0.45 21.05
N ILE A 88 -10.49 -0.60 20.93
CA ILE A 88 -9.84 -1.61 20.08
C ILE A 88 -10.27 -3.07 20.33
N GLY A 89 -10.55 -3.44 21.57
CA GLY A 89 -10.90 -4.82 21.91
C GLY A 89 -12.40 -5.09 22.00
N ALA A 90 -13.24 -4.11 21.64
CA ALA A 90 -14.68 -4.31 21.56
C ALA A 90 -15.04 -5.32 20.46
N MET A 91 -16.10 -6.11 20.71
CA MET A 91 -16.73 -7.04 19.78
C MET A 91 -15.75 -8.01 19.12
N LYS A 92 -15.12 -8.90 19.89
CA LYS A 92 -14.10 -9.86 19.43
C LYS A 92 -12.96 -9.15 18.71
N TRP A 93 -12.49 -8.05 19.29
CA TRP A 93 -11.46 -7.19 18.72
C TRP A 93 -11.76 -6.70 17.29
N THR A 94 -13.03 -6.67 16.87
CA THR A 94 -13.41 -5.84 15.71
C THR A 94 -12.99 -4.40 15.94
N GLY A 95 -13.10 -3.95 17.20
CA GLY A 95 -12.76 -2.60 17.61
C GLY A 95 -13.95 -1.66 17.51
N GLY A 96 -13.72 -0.40 17.83
CA GLY A 96 -14.79 0.58 17.89
C GLY A 96 -14.33 1.97 18.27
N VAL A 97 -15.28 2.89 18.25
CA VAL A 97 -15.08 4.28 18.65
C VAL A 97 -16.27 4.74 19.49
N TYR A 98 -15.98 5.51 20.52
CA TYR A 98 -16.95 6.32 21.26
C TYR A 98 -16.65 7.79 21.03
N ALA A 99 -17.67 8.59 20.79
CA ALA A 99 -17.57 10.02 20.59
C ALA A 99 -18.63 10.76 21.39
N ARG A 100 -18.23 11.89 21.97
CA ARG A 100 -19.06 12.76 22.77
C ARG A 100 -18.84 14.19 22.33
N MET A 101 -19.92 14.93 22.14
CA MET A 101 -19.90 16.36 21.84
C MET A 101 -20.78 17.11 22.82
N ALA A 102 -20.19 18.11 23.47
CA ALA A 102 -20.88 19.02 24.36
C ALA A 102 -20.97 20.41 23.72
N GLU A 103 -22.16 21.03 23.76
CA GLU A 103 -22.41 22.38 23.24
C GLU A 103 -22.80 23.34 24.35
N GLY A 104 -22.02 24.41 24.58
CA GLY A 104 -22.42 25.52 25.48
C GLY A 104 -22.47 25.17 26.97
N GLY A 105 -22.51 26.21 27.82
CA GLY A 105 -22.44 26.11 29.29
C GLY A 105 -23.61 25.38 29.99
N ILE A 106 -24.16 25.94 31.07
CA ILE A 106 -25.04 25.23 32.04
C ILE A 106 -26.30 24.56 31.42
N PHE A 107 -26.73 24.94 30.21
CA PHE A 107 -27.87 24.33 29.48
C PHE A 107 -27.46 23.53 28.23
N GLY A 108 -26.19 23.12 28.16
CA GLY A 108 -25.63 22.50 26.97
C GLY A 108 -26.20 21.12 26.65
N THR A 109 -26.48 20.87 25.37
CA THR A 109 -26.88 19.53 24.90
C THR A 109 -25.64 18.67 24.68
N THR A 110 -25.64 17.47 25.23
CA THR A 110 -24.59 16.46 25.01
C THR A 110 -25.07 15.42 24.01
N THR A 111 -24.33 15.24 22.91
CA THR A 111 -24.57 14.18 21.93
C THR A 111 -23.50 13.11 22.13
N GLU A 112 -23.91 11.87 22.36
CA GLU A 112 -23.01 10.73 22.55
C GLU A 112 -23.32 9.66 21.50
N LYS A 113 -22.28 9.12 20.88
CA LYS A 113 -22.42 8.07 19.88
C LYS A 113 -21.33 7.02 20.00
N TYR A 114 -21.66 5.79 19.62
CA TYR A 114 -20.73 4.67 19.69
C TYR A 114 -20.96 3.66 18.57
N THR A 115 -19.93 2.88 18.25
CA THR A 115 -19.98 1.82 17.22
C THR A 115 -20.44 0.45 17.76
N MET A 116 -20.72 0.34 19.05
CA MET A 116 -20.93 -0.90 19.81
C MET A 116 -22.34 -1.53 19.77
N ALA A 117 -23.28 -1.11 18.90
CA ALA A 117 -24.62 -1.74 18.92
C ALA A 117 -24.75 -3.01 18.03
N PRO A 118 -25.63 -3.97 18.36
CA PRO A 118 -25.58 -5.34 17.82
C PRO A 118 -26.27 -5.58 16.46
N GLU A 119 -27.04 -4.65 15.89
CA GLU A 119 -27.94 -4.93 14.75
C GLU A 119 -27.81 -3.95 13.56
N GLU A 120 -28.36 -4.38 12.41
CA GLU A 120 -28.19 -3.94 11.01
C GLU A 120 -27.76 -2.48 10.76
N GLY A 121 -26.70 -2.31 9.96
CA GLY A 121 -26.17 -1.00 9.55
C GLY A 121 -24.97 -0.50 10.38
N GLY A 122 -24.60 -1.20 11.45
CA GLY A 122 -23.41 -0.91 12.27
C GLY A 122 -22.07 -1.21 11.58
N VAL A 123 -20.96 -0.92 12.26
CA VAL A 123 -19.60 -1.10 11.71
C VAL A 123 -19.26 -2.56 11.36
N ARG A 124 -19.98 -3.53 11.94
CA ARG A 124 -19.83 -4.97 11.66
C ARG A 124 -20.34 -5.40 10.28
N THR A 125 -21.02 -4.51 9.55
CA THR A 125 -21.40 -4.75 8.15
C THR A 125 -20.20 -4.75 7.20
N MET A 126 -19.05 -4.25 7.66
CA MET A 126 -17.81 -4.19 6.90
C MET A 126 -16.62 -4.77 7.67
N LEU A 127 -16.54 -4.54 8.98
CA LEU A 127 -15.44 -5.00 9.81
C LEU A 127 -15.71 -6.39 10.40
N ALA A 128 -14.69 -7.24 10.37
CA ALA A 128 -14.67 -8.57 10.96
C ALA A 128 -14.02 -8.56 12.36
N ALA A 129 -14.05 -9.71 13.04
CA ALA A 129 -13.28 -9.90 14.27
C ALA A 129 -11.78 -9.70 14.00
N HIS A 130 -11.10 -9.05 14.95
CA HIS A 130 -9.66 -8.74 14.94
C HIS A 130 -9.18 -7.67 13.94
N ASP A 131 -10.06 -6.79 13.45
CA ASP A 131 -9.68 -5.68 12.54
C ASP A 131 -9.10 -4.45 13.28
N TYR A 132 -9.28 -4.37 14.60
CA TYR A 132 -8.70 -3.34 15.49
C TYR A 132 -9.09 -1.89 15.15
N LEU A 133 -10.36 -1.64 14.82
CA LEU A 133 -10.88 -0.27 14.72
C LEU A 133 -10.68 0.48 16.05
N GLY A 134 -10.34 1.76 15.98
CA GLY A 134 -10.04 2.57 17.16
C GLY A 134 -8.59 2.45 17.63
N TYR A 135 -7.70 1.86 16.82
CA TYR A 135 -6.27 1.85 17.12
C TYR A 135 -5.72 3.26 17.24
N SER A 136 -6.15 4.14 16.34
CA SER A 136 -5.92 5.58 16.34
C SER A 136 -7.23 6.28 16.01
N VAL A 137 -7.44 7.50 16.50
CA VAL A 137 -8.65 8.29 16.27
C VAL A 137 -8.31 9.77 16.15
N ASP A 138 -9.07 10.49 15.33
CA ASP A 138 -9.06 11.95 15.24
C ASP A 138 -10.39 12.48 14.67
N VAL A 139 -10.58 13.81 14.63
CA VAL A 139 -11.80 14.47 14.13
C VAL A 139 -11.45 15.60 13.17
N GLY A 140 -12.07 15.58 12.00
CA GLY A 140 -11.80 16.54 10.93
C GLY A 140 -13.00 16.97 10.11
N ARG A 141 -12.72 17.89 9.19
CA ARG A 141 -13.57 18.32 8.09
C ARG A 141 -12.80 18.16 6.78
N PHE A 142 -13.15 17.18 5.96
CA PHE A 142 -12.41 16.84 4.73
C PHE A 142 -13.12 17.27 3.45
N GLY A 143 -14.40 17.64 3.52
CA GLY A 143 -15.26 17.92 2.38
C GLY A 143 -16.28 16.82 2.10
N PHE A 144 -16.66 16.01 3.09
CA PHE A 144 -17.76 15.07 2.94
C PHE A 144 -19.11 15.78 2.95
N TRP A 145 -20.06 15.28 2.15
CA TRP A 145 -21.39 15.88 1.95
C TRP A 145 -22.25 16.06 3.21
N TYR A 146 -21.94 15.35 4.29
CA TYR A 146 -22.65 15.41 5.56
C TYR A 146 -22.04 16.40 6.55
N GLU A 147 -20.85 16.94 6.26
CA GLU A 147 -20.13 17.81 7.19
C GLU A 147 -20.75 19.19 7.31
N LYS A 148 -21.38 19.71 6.26
CA LYS A 148 -22.09 21.01 6.25
C LYS A 148 -21.26 22.15 6.86
N GLY A 149 -19.95 22.14 6.61
CA GLY A 149 -19.01 23.15 7.10
C GLY A 149 -18.44 22.92 8.51
N GLN A 150 -18.75 21.80 9.17
CA GLN A 150 -18.34 21.51 10.56
C GLN A 150 -17.43 20.28 10.64
N LYS A 151 -16.56 20.25 11.66
CA LYS A 151 -15.73 19.08 12.00
C LYS A 151 -16.61 17.96 12.59
N SER A 152 -17.23 17.19 11.72
CA SER A 152 -18.18 16.13 12.08
C SER A 152 -17.81 14.77 11.49
N THR A 153 -16.58 14.61 10.99
CA THR A 153 -16.07 13.32 10.55
C THR A 153 -15.06 12.79 11.56
N ILE A 154 -15.36 11.63 12.13
CA ILE A 154 -14.41 10.88 12.94
C ILE A 154 -13.57 10.01 12.01
N VAL A 155 -12.26 10.10 12.15
CA VAL A 155 -11.29 9.26 11.44
C VAL A 155 -10.77 8.23 12.42
N SER A 156 -10.68 6.98 12.00
CA SER A 156 -10.12 5.92 12.84
C SER A 156 -9.30 4.90 12.06
N GLY A 157 -8.14 4.53 12.58
CA GLY A 157 -7.32 3.44 12.08
C GLY A 157 -7.88 2.07 12.47
N ALA A 158 -7.92 1.16 11.49
CA ALA A 158 -8.21 -0.26 11.63
C ALA A 158 -7.00 -1.05 11.09
N THR A 159 -5.96 -1.21 11.92
CA THR A 159 -4.62 -1.63 11.48
C THR A 159 -4.54 -3.05 10.93
N ARG A 160 -5.53 -3.89 11.21
CA ARG A 160 -5.58 -5.29 10.76
C ARG A 160 -6.64 -5.57 9.71
N PHE A 161 -7.44 -4.56 9.37
CA PHE A 161 -8.43 -4.67 8.30
C PHE A 161 -7.78 -5.15 6.99
N GLY A 162 -8.32 -6.20 6.40
CA GLY A 162 -7.78 -6.79 5.16
C GLY A 162 -6.32 -7.27 5.25
N GLN A 163 -5.76 -7.43 6.47
CA GLN A 163 -4.35 -7.73 6.75
C GLN A 163 -3.34 -6.67 6.28
N HIS A 164 -3.79 -5.61 5.60
CA HIS A 164 -2.96 -4.48 5.16
C HIS A 164 -3.23 -3.20 5.97
N GLY A 165 -4.34 -3.15 6.72
CA GLY A 165 -4.78 -1.98 7.49
C GLY A 165 -5.63 -1.01 6.66
N ALA A 166 -6.47 -0.22 7.33
CA ALA A 166 -7.30 0.80 6.69
C ALA A 166 -7.54 2.00 7.61
N VAL A 167 -7.96 3.11 7.01
CA VAL A 167 -8.50 4.28 7.71
C VAL A 167 -9.98 4.41 7.38
N ILE A 168 -10.80 4.45 8.43
CA ILE A 168 -12.26 4.45 8.40
C ILE A 168 -12.79 5.84 8.75
N PHE A 169 -13.81 6.31 8.02
CA PHE A 169 -14.46 7.60 8.23
C PHE A 169 -15.89 7.38 8.72
N LEU A 170 -16.25 7.98 9.85
CA LEU A 170 -17.55 7.82 10.50
C LEU A 170 -18.22 9.20 10.69
N PRO A 171 -19.44 9.41 10.14
CA PRO A 171 -20.20 10.63 10.34
C PRO A 171 -20.68 10.76 11.78
N PHE A 172 -20.36 11.89 12.40
CA PHE A 172 -20.77 12.27 13.74
C PHE A 172 -21.72 13.48 13.67
N THR A 173 -22.95 13.21 13.25
CA THR A 173 -23.99 14.21 13.02
C THR A 173 -25.20 14.00 13.94
N LYS A 174 -25.89 15.07 14.37
CA LYS A 174 -27.02 14.98 15.33
C LYS A 174 -28.28 14.27 14.81
N ASP A 175 -28.43 14.17 13.49
CA ASP A 175 -29.60 13.63 12.80
C ASP A 175 -29.63 12.09 12.75
N ARG A 176 -28.46 11.45 12.85
CA ARG A 176 -28.36 9.99 13.05
C ARG A 176 -28.55 9.70 14.54
N GLY A 177 -29.20 8.61 14.92
CA GLY A 177 -29.36 8.24 16.34
C GLY A 177 -28.02 7.99 17.06
N ASP A 178 -28.07 7.29 18.20
CA ASP A 178 -26.92 7.09 19.12
C ASP A 178 -25.77 6.21 18.53
N LEU A 179 -25.93 5.74 17.29
CA LEU A 179 -25.06 4.80 16.62
C LEU A 179 -24.12 5.50 15.62
N LEU A 180 -22.82 5.20 15.72
CA LEU A 180 -21.84 5.52 14.68
C LEU A 180 -21.89 4.44 13.59
N THR A 181 -22.39 4.82 12.42
CA THR A 181 -22.57 3.92 11.27
C THR A 181 -21.89 4.50 10.04
N PHE A 182 -21.57 3.63 9.08
CA PHE A 182 -21.06 4.07 7.79
C PHE A 182 -22.08 4.93 7.03
N THR A 183 -21.58 5.75 6.12
CA THR A 183 -22.40 6.30 5.05
C THR A 183 -22.75 5.22 4.02
N GLU A 184 -23.75 5.47 3.17
CA GLU A 184 -24.21 4.51 2.16
C GLU A 184 -23.09 4.09 1.18
N ASP A 185 -22.12 4.97 0.93
CA ASP A 185 -20.94 4.72 0.08
C ASP A 185 -19.77 4.05 0.81
N ARG A 186 -19.86 3.84 2.14
CA ARG A 186 -18.89 3.11 2.97
C ARG A 186 -17.42 3.48 2.69
N PHE A 187 -17.16 4.78 2.54
CA PHE A 187 -15.85 5.26 2.13
C PHE A 187 -14.78 4.97 3.19
N HIS A 188 -13.64 4.46 2.72
CA HIS A 188 -12.47 4.13 3.52
C HIS A 188 -11.21 4.16 2.64
N ILE A 189 -10.04 4.26 3.27
CA ILE A 189 -8.75 4.22 2.59
C ILE A 189 -8.00 2.95 3.01
N ASN A 190 -7.63 2.11 2.04
CA ASN A 190 -6.89 0.87 2.28
C ASN A 190 -5.37 1.07 2.21
N GLY A 191 -4.67 0.39 3.13
CA GLY A 191 -3.23 0.19 3.04
C GLY A 191 -2.85 -0.70 1.86
N THR A 192 -1.66 -0.50 1.29
CA THR A 192 -1.22 -1.20 0.08
C THR A 192 -0.42 -2.47 0.33
N LYS A 193 0.13 -2.65 1.55
CA LYS A 193 1.05 -3.73 1.89
C LYS A 193 0.54 -4.55 3.06
N MET A 194 0.57 -5.87 2.91
CA MET A 194 0.26 -6.81 3.98
C MET A 194 1.20 -6.60 5.17
N GLY A 195 0.65 -6.60 6.38
CA GLY A 195 1.42 -6.43 7.61
C GLY A 195 1.95 -5.02 7.87
N SER A 196 1.65 -4.03 7.02
CA SER A 196 2.14 -2.65 7.17
C SER A 196 1.56 -1.90 8.37
N ALA A 197 0.44 -2.39 8.92
CA ALA A 197 -0.38 -1.72 9.92
C ALA A 197 -0.78 -0.29 9.51
N PHE A 198 -1.15 -0.08 8.25
CA PHE A 198 -1.66 1.20 7.77
C PHE A 198 -2.83 1.68 8.64
N GLY A 199 -2.77 2.93 9.11
CA GLY A 199 -3.69 3.48 10.11
C GLY A 199 -3.18 3.38 11.55
N TYR A 200 -1.91 3.03 11.77
CA TYR A 200 -1.31 2.96 13.11
C TYR A 200 -1.35 4.31 13.82
N ALA A 201 -0.92 5.36 13.12
CA ALA A 201 -1.05 6.75 13.53
C ALA A 201 -1.85 7.50 12.47
N VAL A 202 -2.79 8.32 12.90
CA VAL A 202 -3.54 9.25 12.04
C VAL A 202 -3.42 10.65 12.65
N GLU A 203 -3.21 11.64 11.81
CA GLU A 203 -3.19 13.05 12.21
C GLU A 203 -4.00 13.86 11.19
N VAL A 204 -4.87 14.73 11.70
CA VAL A 204 -5.75 15.59 10.91
C VAL A 204 -5.33 17.04 11.05
N VAL A 205 -4.90 17.64 9.93
CA VAL A 205 -4.38 19.01 9.88
C VAL A 205 -4.56 19.59 8.49
N ASP A 206 -5.02 20.83 8.39
CA ASP A 206 -5.11 21.60 7.13
C ASP A 206 -3.72 22.13 6.75
N LEU A 207 -2.99 21.42 5.89
CA LEU A 207 -1.58 21.73 5.58
C LEU A 207 -1.45 22.95 4.65
N ASN A 208 -2.43 23.18 3.79
CA ASN A 208 -2.44 24.28 2.81
C ASN A 208 -3.35 25.46 3.23
N ASN A 209 -3.91 25.44 4.44
CA ASN A 209 -4.75 26.48 5.01
C ASN A 209 -5.96 26.85 4.12
N ASP A 210 -6.58 25.85 3.48
CA ASP A 210 -7.72 26.05 2.58
C ASP A 210 -9.10 25.90 3.26
N GLY A 211 -9.10 25.61 4.57
CA GLY A 211 -10.29 25.43 5.40
C GLY A 211 -10.83 24.01 5.41
N PHE A 212 -10.16 23.07 4.72
CA PHE A 212 -10.43 21.63 4.77
C PHE A 212 -9.20 20.93 5.34
N ASP A 213 -9.42 20.07 6.32
CA ASP A 213 -8.34 19.31 6.94
C ASP A 213 -7.80 18.26 5.94
N ASP A 214 -6.48 18.08 5.93
CA ASP A 214 -5.80 16.98 5.24
C ASP A 214 -5.58 15.81 6.20
N LEU A 215 -5.23 14.65 5.65
CA LEU A 215 -5.02 13.44 6.42
C LEU A 215 -3.61 12.90 6.26
N ILE A 216 -2.94 12.66 7.38
CA ILE A 216 -1.62 12.02 7.42
C ILE A 216 -1.76 10.65 8.09
N VAL A 217 -1.25 9.60 7.45
CA VAL A 217 -1.40 8.22 7.90
C VAL A 217 -0.05 7.51 7.99
N GLY A 218 0.24 6.92 9.15
CA GLY A 218 1.41 6.10 9.40
C GLY A 218 1.19 4.61 9.09
N ALA A 219 2.20 4.01 8.47
CA ALA A 219 2.34 2.56 8.23
C ALA A 219 3.75 2.11 8.67
N PRO A 220 4.04 2.09 9.98
CA PRO A 220 5.40 1.94 10.52
C PRO A 220 6.04 0.57 10.24
N PHE A 221 5.25 -0.45 9.90
CA PHE A 221 5.75 -1.80 9.58
C PHE A 221 5.78 -2.07 8.07
N GLU A 222 5.55 -1.05 7.23
CA GLU A 222 5.73 -1.18 5.79
C GLU A 222 7.22 -1.17 5.42
N HIS A 223 7.67 -2.21 4.72
CA HIS A 223 9.04 -2.28 4.21
C HIS A 223 9.06 -2.03 2.69
N ARG A 224 9.95 -1.14 2.24
CA ARG A 224 10.20 -0.88 0.82
C ARG A 224 11.69 -0.95 0.52
N SER A 225 11.99 -1.42 -0.69
CA SER A 225 13.35 -1.46 -1.23
C SER A 225 13.30 -0.89 -2.64
N ASP A 226 14.09 0.15 -2.90
CA ASP A 226 14.23 0.75 -4.23
C ASP A 226 15.69 1.18 -4.47
N SER A 227 15.95 1.87 -5.59
CA SER A 227 17.31 2.32 -5.96
C SER A 227 17.93 3.28 -4.94
N GLU A 228 17.13 3.93 -4.08
CA GLU A 228 17.59 4.84 -3.03
C GLU A 228 17.89 4.12 -1.71
N GLY A 229 17.57 2.82 -1.59
CA GLY A 229 17.93 1.97 -0.46
C GLY A 229 16.78 1.16 0.14
N HIS A 230 16.90 0.85 1.44
CA HIS A 230 15.89 0.13 2.22
C HIS A 230 15.22 1.06 3.22
N PHE A 231 13.90 1.00 3.29
CA PHE A 231 13.05 1.88 4.08
C PHE A 231 12.14 1.05 4.99
N GLY A 232 12.14 1.36 6.28
CA GLY A 232 11.33 0.74 7.32
C GLY A 232 10.32 1.72 7.89
N GLY A 233 9.06 1.58 7.50
CA GLY A 233 7.99 2.51 7.82
C GLY A 233 7.78 3.55 6.73
N VAL A 234 6.50 3.84 6.48
CA VAL A 234 6.05 4.77 5.43
C VAL A 234 4.96 5.67 6.01
N VAL A 235 4.96 6.94 5.60
CA VAL A 235 3.88 7.88 5.88
C VAL A 235 3.21 8.31 4.59
N TYR A 236 1.88 8.36 4.60
CA TYR A 236 1.04 8.77 3.50
C TYR A 236 0.38 10.11 3.84
N VAL A 237 0.60 11.12 3.00
CA VAL A 237 -0.03 12.44 3.14
C VAL A 237 -1.11 12.58 2.07
N TYR A 238 -2.36 12.72 2.50
CA TYR A 238 -3.54 12.88 1.66
C TYR A 238 -4.06 14.31 1.78
N TYR A 239 -3.73 15.13 0.78
CA TYR A 239 -4.39 16.43 0.63
C TYR A 239 -5.87 16.23 0.31
N SER A 240 -6.73 16.96 1.01
CA SER A 240 -8.13 17.15 0.65
C SER A 240 -8.21 17.90 -0.68
N GLN A 241 -9.39 17.92 -1.30
CA GLN A 241 -9.59 18.66 -2.54
C GLN A 241 -10.07 20.09 -2.33
N GLY A 242 -10.14 20.56 -1.08
CA GLY A 242 -10.55 21.92 -0.74
C GLY A 242 -12.01 22.25 -1.12
N VAL A 243 -12.85 21.24 -1.35
CA VAL A 243 -14.25 21.43 -1.76
C VAL A 243 -15.17 20.37 -1.17
N GLU A 244 -16.39 20.78 -0.82
CA GLU A 244 -17.43 19.86 -0.36
C GLU A 244 -17.97 19.02 -1.52
N ARG A 245 -17.96 17.70 -1.34
CA ARG A 245 -18.42 16.71 -2.33
C ARG A 245 -19.90 16.44 -2.17
N LYS A 246 -20.54 15.94 -3.23
CA LYS A 246 -21.93 15.49 -3.17
C LYS A 246 -22.02 14.08 -2.57
N LYS A 247 -23.24 13.68 -2.18
CA LYS A 247 -23.54 12.30 -1.76
C LYS A 247 -23.06 11.32 -2.85
N PHE A 248 -22.42 10.21 -2.42
CA PHE A 248 -21.77 9.19 -3.27
C PHE A 248 -20.48 9.62 -4.02
N GLU A 249 -19.98 10.83 -3.80
CA GLU A 249 -18.69 11.30 -4.35
C GLU A 249 -17.55 11.28 -3.33
N SER A 250 -17.70 10.55 -2.22
CA SER A 250 -16.68 10.46 -1.15
C SER A 250 -15.31 9.97 -1.65
N HIS A 251 -15.26 9.15 -2.70
CA HIS A 251 -14.01 8.72 -3.34
C HIS A 251 -13.18 9.85 -3.97
N LYS A 252 -13.76 11.06 -4.12
CA LYS A 252 -13.08 12.25 -4.67
C LYS A 252 -12.66 13.25 -3.59
N VAL A 253 -12.84 12.93 -2.31
CA VAL A 253 -12.53 13.85 -1.19
C VAL A 253 -11.03 14.13 -1.10
N PHE A 254 -10.20 13.10 -1.32
CA PHE A 254 -8.75 13.22 -1.25
C PHE A 254 -8.08 13.16 -2.63
N HIS A 255 -6.92 13.79 -2.76
CA HIS A 255 -5.97 13.56 -3.84
C HIS A 255 -5.21 12.23 -3.63
N PRO A 256 -4.57 11.68 -4.69
CA PRO A 256 -3.63 10.58 -4.51
C PRO A 256 -2.52 10.92 -3.52
N PRO A 257 -2.10 9.99 -2.64
CA PRO A 257 -1.20 10.32 -1.55
C PRO A 257 0.19 10.74 -2.05
N ILE A 258 0.85 11.52 -1.21
CA ILE A 258 2.31 11.69 -1.24
C ILE A 258 2.89 10.66 -0.28
N ILE A 259 3.90 9.94 -0.73
CA ILE A 259 4.53 8.88 0.07
C ILE A 259 5.86 9.42 0.59
N LEU A 260 6.00 9.43 1.91
CA LEU A 260 7.19 9.82 2.65
C LEU A 260 7.89 8.57 3.17
N LYS A 261 9.20 8.52 2.95
CA LYS A 261 10.06 7.41 3.33
C LYS A 261 11.39 7.95 3.85
N VAL A 262 11.98 7.25 4.81
CA VAL A 262 13.25 7.61 5.44
C VAL A 262 14.21 6.41 5.40
N PRO A 263 15.50 6.61 5.07
CA PRO A 263 16.47 5.53 5.01
C PRO A 263 16.56 4.75 6.34
N GLY A 264 16.69 3.43 6.24
CA GLY A 264 16.85 2.54 7.38
C GLY A 264 15.75 1.48 7.42
N PRO A 265 16.08 0.17 7.33
CA PRO A 265 15.10 -0.90 7.14
C PRO A 265 14.16 -1.13 8.33
N PHE A 266 14.51 -0.65 9.53
CA PHE A 266 13.76 -0.87 10.76
C PHE A 266 13.52 0.42 11.56
N SER A 267 13.52 1.58 10.90
CA SER A 267 13.34 2.87 11.59
C SER A 267 11.95 3.05 12.19
N GLN A 268 10.96 2.31 11.67
CA GLN A 268 9.53 2.42 12.00
C GLN A 268 9.03 3.86 11.83
N PHE A 269 9.46 4.48 10.74
CA PHE A 269 9.04 5.83 10.37
C PHE A 269 7.50 5.88 10.21
N GLY A 270 6.86 6.84 10.89
CA GLY A 270 5.39 6.94 10.91
C GLY A 270 4.72 6.27 12.10
N LEU A 271 5.49 5.86 13.12
CA LEU A 271 4.93 5.31 14.36
C LEU A 271 4.18 6.36 15.17
N SER A 272 4.68 7.59 15.18
CA SER A 272 4.00 8.75 15.78
C SER A 272 4.01 9.92 14.80
N ILE A 273 2.93 10.67 14.76
CA ILE A 273 2.74 11.84 13.91
C ILE A 273 2.11 12.92 14.79
N SER A 274 2.48 14.18 14.58
CA SER A 274 1.85 15.29 15.30
C SER A 274 1.88 16.55 14.45
N LYS A 275 0.76 17.30 14.44
CA LYS A 275 0.73 18.65 13.88
C LYS A 275 1.66 19.58 14.65
N LEU A 276 2.36 20.45 13.93
CA LEU A 276 3.20 21.49 14.49
C LEU A 276 2.56 22.87 14.37
N GLY A 277 1.55 23.06 13.51
CA GLY A 277 1.11 24.40 13.13
C GLY A 277 2.16 25.08 12.24
N ASN A 278 2.06 26.39 12.03
CA ASN A 278 3.03 27.16 11.25
C ASN A 278 4.34 27.37 12.05
N VAL A 279 5.28 26.42 11.94
CA VAL A 279 6.55 26.41 12.69
C VAL A 279 7.65 27.22 12.02
N ASP A 280 7.60 27.37 10.70
CA ASP A 280 8.54 28.23 9.97
C ASP A 280 8.09 29.70 9.89
N GLY A 281 6.86 29.97 10.32
CA GLY A 281 6.27 31.29 10.46
C GLY A 281 5.96 31.96 9.13
N ASP A 282 5.70 31.19 8.08
CA ASP A 282 5.40 31.69 6.74
C ASP A 282 4.15 32.59 6.70
N LYS A 283 4.04 33.44 5.67
CA LYS A 283 2.95 34.43 5.55
C LYS A 283 1.59 33.83 5.19
N ASP A 284 1.59 32.72 4.47
CA ASP A 284 0.39 32.07 3.97
C ASP A 284 -0.24 31.20 5.09
N GLY A 285 0.55 30.93 6.14
CA GLY A 285 0.08 30.30 7.37
C GLY A 285 -0.10 28.80 7.19
N PHE A 286 0.75 28.17 6.39
CA PHE A 286 0.69 26.74 6.14
C PHE A 286 1.03 25.99 7.42
N ASN A 287 0.32 24.89 7.66
CA ASN A 287 0.56 24.09 8.85
C ASN A 287 1.58 23.00 8.55
N ASP A 288 2.49 22.80 9.49
CA ASP A 288 3.58 21.84 9.40
C ASP A 288 3.30 20.62 10.29
N PHE A 289 4.11 19.58 10.15
CA PHE A 289 3.99 18.37 10.97
C PHE A 289 5.32 17.68 11.24
N ALA A 290 5.35 16.91 12.33
CA ALA A 290 6.48 16.08 12.72
C ALA A 290 6.12 14.59 12.62
N VAL A 291 7.09 13.78 12.24
CA VAL A 291 7.00 12.32 12.18
C VAL A 291 8.12 11.70 12.99
N GLY A 292 7.77 10.75 13.85
CA GLY A 292 8.70 9.98 14.66
C GLY A 292 9.17 8.70 13.96
N ALA A 293 10.44 8.37 14.15
CA ALA A 293 11.04 7.09 13.81
C ALA A 293 11.88 6.62 15.01
N PRO A 294 11.25 6.06 16.06
CA PRO A 294 11.91 5.77 17.33
C PRO A 294 13.03 4.74 17.22
N PHE A 295 13.06 3.94 16.16
CA PHE A 295 14.07 2.89 15.96
C PHE A 295 15.08 3.23 14.87
N ALA A 296 15.07 4.47 14.34
CA ALA A 296 16.12 4.98 13.47
C ALA A 296 17.48 5.03 14.20
N ASN A 297 18.57 5.03 13.43
CA ASN A 297 19.95 5.20 13.92
C ASN A 297 20.28 4.22 15.07
N ASP A 298 20.14 2.92 14.78
CA ASP A 298 20.40 1.81 15.70
C ASP A 298 19.59 1.86 17.02
N GLY A 299 18.35 2.34 16.95
CA GLY A 299 17.44 2.41 18.10
C GLY A 299 17.53 3.68 18.93
N THR A 300 18.41 4.62 18.56
CA THR A 300 18.49 5.94 19.20
C THR A 300 17.20 6.72 19.00
N GLY A 301 16.66 6.63 17.78
CA GLY A 301 15.44 7.32 17.36
C GLY A 301 15.69 8.72 16.81
N ALA A 302 14.79 9.15 15.93
CA ALA A 302 14.82 10.45 15.28
C ALA A 302 13.42 11.00 15.03
N VAL A 303 13.33 12.32 14.90
CA VAL A 303 12.12 13.06 14.53
C VAL A 303 12.39 13.85 13.25
N TYR A 304 11.44 13.81 12.33
CA TYR A 304 11.51 14.43 11.00
C TYR A 304 10.44 15.50 10.90
N VAL A 305 10.84 16.71 10.55
CA VAL A 305 9.93 17.85 10.36
C VAL A 305 9.68 18.04 8.88
N PHE A 306 8.41 18.18 8.51
CA PHE A 306 7.95 18.46 7.15
C PHE A 306 7.13 19.75 7.15
N LEU A 307 7.40 20.61 6.17
CA LEU A 307 6.69 21.87 6.03
C LEU A 307 5.48 21.71 5.12
N GLY A 308 4.38 22.36 5.47
CA GLY A 308 3.19 22.49 4.65
C GLY A 308 3.48 23.36 3.42
N GLU A 309 2.74 23.11 2.35
CA GLU A 309 2.84 23.87 1.10
C GLU A 309 1.46 24.01 0.48
N LYS A 310 1.29 25.04 -0.36
CA LYS A 310 0.03 25.37 -1.03
C LYS A 310 -0.57 24.20 -1.82
N SER A 311 0.27 23.38 -2.43
CA SER A 311 -0.19 22.28 -3.28
C SER A 311 0.72 21.06 -3.20
N ARG A 312 0.15 19.90 -3.51
CA ARG A 312 0.87 18.63 -3.65
C ARG A 312 2.07 18.67 -4.61
N LYS A 313 2.08 19.58 -5.60
CA LYS A 313 3.19 19.70 -6.55
C LYS A 313 4.38 20.43 -5.94
N ASP A 314 4.11 21.38 -5.05
CA ASP A 314 5.10 22.23 -4.39
C ASP A 314 5.64 21.54 -3.12
N PHE A 315 4.84 20.65 -2.52
CA PHE A 315 5.20 19.87 -1.35
C PHE A 315 6.51 19.09 -1.52
N ARG A 316 7.46 19.34 -0.61
CA ARG A 316 8.78 18.72 -0.62
C ARG A 316 8.76 17.40 0.14
N ARG A 317 9.20 16.32 -0.51
CA ARG A 317 9.29 14.99 0.12
C ARG A 317 10.48 14.84 1.06
N THR A 318 11.45 15.74 0.99
CA THR A 318 12.60 15.76 1.89
C THR A 318 12.27 16.53 3.16
N PRO A 319 12.59 16.00 4.35
CA PRO A 319 12.35 16.71 5.61
C PRO A 319 13.14 18.01 5.66
N SER A 320 12.55 19.06 6.22
CA SER A 320 13.21 20.36 6.41
C SER A 320 14.26 20.29 7.52
N GLN A 321 13.98 19.50 8.56
CA GLN A 321 14.86 19.24 9.69
C GLN A 321 14.75 17.78 10.14
N VAL A 322 15.89 17.23 10.55
CA VAL A 322 15.97 15.91 11.21
C VAL A 322 16.63 16.11 12.57
N ILE A 323 15.98 15.62 13.61
CA ILE A 323 16.42 15.75 15.01
C ILE A 323 16.71 14.34 15.52
N VAL A 324 17.98 14.01 15.67
CA VAL A 324 18.42 12.70 16.16
C VAL A 324 18.57 12.76 17.68
N GLY A 325 18.08 11.73 18.38
CA GLY A 325 18.15 11.67 19.84
C GLY A 325 19.59 11.73 20.40
N SER A 326 20.60 11.30 19.64
CA SER A 326 22.02 11.35 20.02
C SER A 326 22.61 12.76 20.00
N ASP A 327 22.02 13.66 19.22
CA ASP A 327 22.58 15.00 18.96
C ASP A 327 22.12 16.00 20.02
N LEU A 328 21.24 15.57 20.93
CA LEU A 328 20.76 16.39 22.02
C LEU A 328 21.90 16.66 23.03
N PRO A 329 22.05 17.90 23.50
CA PRO A 329 23.09 18.25 24.45
C PRO A 329 22.78 17.72 25.87
N ASN A 330 23.82 17.55 26.68
CA ASN A 330 23.72 17.17 28.10
C ASN A 330 22.95 15.86 28.38
N LEU A 331 23.01 14.91 27.46
CA LEU A 331 22.46 13.57 27.67
C LEU A 331 23.21 12.87 28.81
N ARG A 332 22.50 12.61 29.93
CA ARG A 332 23.03 11.82 31.06
C ARG A 332 23.26 10.35 30.67
N ARG A 333 22.55 9.86 29.65
CA ARG A 333 22.59 8.49 29.11
C ARG A 333 22.32 8.52 27.61
N PRO A 334 22.82 7.54 26.83
CA PRO A 334 22.47 7.42 25.42
C PRO A 334 20.96 7.27 25.27
N MET A 335 20.34 8.18 24.51
CA MET A 335 18.90 8.19 24.27
C MET A 335 18.49 6.98 23.44
N LYS A 336 17.34 6.36 23.75
CA LYS A 336 16.73 5.29 22.96
C LYS A 336 15.26 5.57 22.76
N SER A 337 14.69 5.08 21.65
CA SER A 337 13.27 5.25 21.30
C SER A 337 12.83 6.72 21.22
N PHE A 338 13.74 7.64 20.89
CA PHE A 338 13.41 9.06 20.74
C PHE A 338 12.46 9.27 19.57
N GLY A 339 11.32 9.93 19.81
CA GLY A 339 10.27 10.08 18.80
C GLY A 339 9.26 8.92 18.81
N PHE A 340 9.09 8.24 19.94
CA PHE A 340 8.04 7.22 20.10
C PHE A 340 6.65 7.85 20.26
N SER A 341 6.60 9.05 20.84
CA SER A 341 5.37 9.86 20.95
C SER A 341 5.73 11.33 20.72
N LEU A 342 4.80 12.07 20.12
CA LEU A 342 4.96 13.46 19.74
C LEU A 342 3.72 14.25 20.15
N SER A 343 3.92 15.52 20.53
CA SER A 343 2.84 16.48 20.73
C SER A 343 3.36 17.88 20.42
N GLY A 344 2.80 18.50 19.38
CA GLY A 344 3.15 19.86 18.95
C GLY A 344 1.93 20.77 18.78
N GLY A 345 2.17 21.95 18.19
CA GLY A 345 1.12 22.90 17.84
C GLY A 345 0.76 23.91 18.93
N SER A 346 1.55 24.01 20.00
CA SER A 346 1.36 25.01 21.07
C SER A 346 2.67 25.75 21.34
N ASP A 347 2.61 27.06 21.48
CA ASP A 347 3.72 27.91 21.91
C ASP A 347 3.82 27.88 23.44
N LEU A 348 4.92 27.35 23.98
CA LEU A 348 5.13 27.17 25.42
C LEU A 348 5.90 28.32 26.05
N ASP A 349 6.54 29.20 25.26
CA ASP A 349 7.39 30.28 25.76
C ASP A 349 6.97 31.70 25.32
N GLY A 350 5.86 31.83 24.58
CA GLY A 350 5.27 33.10 24.19
C GLY A 350 6.10 33.84 23.15
N ASN A 351 6.87 33.10 22.33
CA ASN A 351 7.67 33.67 21.26
C ASN A 351 6.90 33.82 19.93
N GLY A 352 5.68 33.26 19.85
CA GLY A 352 4.80 33.31 18.69
C GLY A 352 5.00 32.17 17.70
N TYR A 353 5.84 31.18 18.02
CA TYR A 353 6.08 29.98 17.23
C TYR A 353 5.72 28.73 18.05
N PRO A 354 5.09 27.72 17.43
CA PRO A 354 4.71 26.50 18.13
C PRO A 354 5.93 25.62 18.45
N ASP A 355 5.88 24.96 19.60
CA ASP A 355 6.92 24.07 20.11
C ASP A 355 6.54 22.59 19.94
N LEU A 356 7.51 21.69 20.22
CA LEU A 356 7.35 20.25 20.09
C LEU A 356 7.83 19.50 21.34
N ALA A 357 6.96 18.68 21.93
CA ALA A 357 7.32 17.70 22.94
C ALA A 357 7.58 16.34 22.30
N VAL A 358 8.70 15.70 22.67
CA VAL A 358 9.14 14.40 22.15
C VAL A 358 9.37 13.41 23.29
N GLY A 359 8.68 12.27 23.24
CA GLY A 359 8.84 11.18 24.21
C GLY A 359 9.87 10.14 23.77
N ALA A 360 10.63 9.65 24.75
CA ALA A 360 11.56 8.52 24.65
C ALA A 360 11.18 7.47 25.71
N VAL A 361 10.32 6.53 25.32
CA VAL A 361 9.64 5.62 26.26
C VAL A 361 10.59 4.68 27.01
N THR A 362 11.64 4.20 26.34
CA THR A 362 12.59 3.23 26.93
C THR A 362 13.42 3.86 28.04
N GLU A 363 13.73 5.15 27.92
CA GLU A 363 14.52 5.90 28.90
C GLU A 363 13.64 6.67 29.91
N GLY A 364 12.33 6.77 29.66
CA GLY A 364 11.40 7.52 30.51
C GLY A 364 11.63 9.04 30.47
N VAL A 365 12.08 9.57 29.33
CA VAL A 365 12.43 10.99 29.17
C VAL A 365 11.46 11.67 28.21
N VAL A 366 11.10 12.92 28.53
CA VAL A 366 10.40 13.84 27.62
C VAL A 366 11.32 15.02 27.33
N THR A 367 11.50 15.34 26.06
CA THR A 367 12.30 16.48 25.59
C THR A 367 11.37 17.53 25.01
N ILE A 368 11.50 18.77 25.48
CA ILE A 368 10.80 19.92 24.89
C ILE A 368 11.75 20.64 23.95
N LEU A 369 11.38 20.68 22.67
CA LEU A 369 12.07 21.38 21.60
C LEU A 369 11.32 22.67 21.33
N ARG A 370 12.00 23.81 21.51
CA ARG A 370 11.41 25.13 21.33
C ARG A 370 11.83 25.76 20.01
N SER A 371 10.89 26.39 19.32
CA SER A 371 11.08 26.94 17.98
C SER A 371 11.73 28.32 18.01
N ARG A 372 12.64 28.59 17.07
CA ARG A 372 13.35 29.88 16.95
C ARG A 372 12.61 30.78 15.96
N PRO A 373 12.51 32.11 16.20
CA PRO A 373 11.96 33.03 15.22
C PRO A 373 12.72 32.99 13.88
N VAL A 374 11.99 32.82 12.79
CA VAL A 374 12.55 32.70 11.43
C VAL A 374 12.64 34.07 10.76
N ILE A 375 13.68 34.29 9.96
CA ILE A 375 13.84 35.43 9.06
C ILE A 375 13.74 34.95 7.61
N SER A 376 12.68 35.37 6.93
CA SER A 376 12.46 35.07 5.51
C SER A 376 13.27 36.01 4.61
N ILE A 377 14.24 35.43 3.90
CA ILE A 377 15.12 36.13 2.96
C ILE A 377 15.00 35.52 1.56
N SER A 378 15.13 36.32 0.51
CA SER A 378 15.24 35.86 -0.88
C SER A 378 16.62 36.24 -1.42
N ALA A 379 17.43 35.24 -1.73
CA ALA A 379 18.73 35.39 -2.37
C ALA A 379 18.68 34.80 -3.78
N HIS A 380 18.99 35.60 -4.80
CA HIS A 380 18.99 35.13 -6.19
C HIS A 380 20.01 35.90 -7.04
N HIS A 381 20.37 35.32 -8.18
CA HIS A 381 21.18 36.02 -9.18
C HIS A 381 20.31 36.74 -10.20
N LYS A 382 20.86 37.81 -10.78
CA LYS A 382 20.31 38.50 -11.94
C LYS A 382 21.37 38.54 -13.02
N THR A 383 21.11 37.87 -14.13
CA THR A 383 22.07 37.77 -15.23
C THR A 383 21.69 38.72 -16.36
N SER A 384 22.65 39.54 -16.81
CA SER A 384 22.50 40.41 -17.98
C SER A 384 22.78 39.69 -19.31
N SER A 385 23.61 38.64 -19.31
CA SER A 385 23.93 37.80 -20.48
C SER A 385 23.64 36.32 -20.22
N LYS A 386 22.79 35.69 -21.04
CA LYS A 386 22.42 34.27 -20.88
C LYS A 386 23.60 33.29 -21.01
N PHE A 387 24.76 33.75 -21.49
CA PHE A 387 25.93 32.92 -21.81
C PHE A 387 27.24 33.61 -21.42
N ILE A 388 28.28 32.80 -21.19
CA ILE A 388 29.65 33.23 -20.97
C ILE A 388 30.40 33.19 -22.30
N ASP A 389 30.99 34.32 -22.68
CA ASP A 389 31.85 34.39 -23.86
C ASP A 389 33.19 33.71 -23.58
N ILE A 390 33.73 32.96 -24.56
CA ILE A 390 35.04 32.30 -24.45
C ILE A 390 36.16 33.32 -24.72
N GLU A 391 35.84 34.40 -25.43
CA GLU A 391 36.80 35.45 -25.73
C GLU A 391 36.99 36.39 -24.55
N LYS A 392 38.12 37.09 -24.55
CA LYS A 392 38.51 37.96 -23.44
C LYS A 392 37.53 39.12 -23.33
N GLY A 393 36.71 39.09 -22.28
CA GLY A 393 35.78 40.17 -21.94
C GLY A 393 36.45 41.52 -21.71
N LYS A 394 35.65 42.58 -21.63
CA LYS A 394 36.13 43.93 -21.30
C LYS A 394 36.48 43.99 -19.81
N ASN A 395 37.63 44.59 -19.46
CA ASN A 395 38.11 44.79 -18.08
C ASN A 395 38.47 43.51 -17.28
N CYS A 396 38.98 42.45 -17.93
CA CYS A 396 39.38 41.24 -17.22
C CYS A 396 40.68 41.38 -16.41
N PRO A 397 40.81 40.67 -15.27
CA PRO A 397 42.06 40.60 -14.52
C PRO A 397 43.21 40.00 -15.34
N ARG A 398 44.45 40.34 -14.96
CA ARG A 398 45.66 39.84 -15.66
C ARG A 398 45.77 38.33 -15.50
N GLY A 399 45.99 37.60 -16.61
CA GLY A 399 46.03 36.14 -16.61
C GLY A 399 44.67 35.45 -16.72
N ALA A 400 43.59 36.20 -16.96
CA ALA A 400 42.27 35.64 -17.27
C ALA A 400 42.08 35.41 -18.77
N LYS A 401 41.56 34.24 -19.12
CA LYS A 401 41.13 33.87 -20.48
C LYS A 401 39.85 34.59 -20.88
N THR A 402 38.86 34.58 -19.98
CA THR A 402 37.58 35.29 -20.11
C THR A 402 37.11 35.77 -18.73
N CYS A 403 36.25 36.78 -18.70
CA CYS A 403 35.60 37.29 -17.49
C CYS A 403 34.22 37.87 -17.80
N PHE A 404 33.34 37.87 -16.79
CA PHE A 404 32.00 38.44 -16.88
C PHE A 404 31.51 38.96 -15.52
N PRO A 405 30.68 40.01 -15.49
CA PRO A 405 30.03 40.47 -14.26
C PRO A 405 28.83 39.57 -13.93
N LEU A 406 28.63 39.31 -12.64
CA LEU A 406 27.53 38.54 -12.08
C LEU A 406 26.81 39.39 -11.03
N ASP A 407 25.54 39.74 -11.28
CA ASP A 407 24.74 40.49 -10.31
C ASP A 407 23.99 39.53 -9.38
N LEU A 408 24.02 39.83 -8.10
CA LEU A 408 23.39 39.10 -7.01
C LEU A 408 22.44 40.04 -6.26
N GLU A 409 21.24 39.57 -5.97
CA GLU A 409 20.20 40.35 -5.31
C GLU A 409 19.76 39.65 -4.01
N ILE A 410 19.60 40.44 -2.94
CA ILE A 410 19.01 39.98 -1.68
C ILE A 410 17.87 40.91 -1.25
N SER A 411 16.80 40.32 -0.72
CA SER A 411 15.70 41.05 -0.08
C SER A 411 15.20 40.29 1.15
N VAL A 412 14.81 41.02 2.20
CA VAL A 412 14.18 40.46 3.39
C VAL A 412 12.72 40.82 3.37
N ASP A 413 11.86 39.82 3.54
CA ASP A 413 10.42 40.04 3.61
C ASP A 413 9.98 40.17 5.07
N ARG A 414 9.57 41.39 5.44
CA ARG A 414 9.04 41.69 6.78
C ARG A 414 7.60 41.22 6.97
N GLY A 415 6.85 41.03 5.89
CA GLY A 415 5.46 40.58 5.98
C GLY A 415 5.33 39.10 6.29
N SER A 416 6.40 38.32 6.08
CA SER A 416 6.33 36.86 6.12
C SER A 416 6.98 36.18 7.30
N SER A 417 7.54 36.91 8.26
CA SER A 417 8.02 36.30 9.50
C SER A 417 8.28 37.36 10.56
N LYS A 418 7.96 37.06 11.83
CA LYS A 418 8.20 37.99 12.96
C LYS A 418 9.68 38.12 13.33
N GLY A 419 10.54 37.22 12.84
CA GLY A 419 11.97 37.26 13.16
C GLY A 419 12.71 38.46 12.57
N ALA A 420 12.21 39.05 11.48
CA ALA A 420 12.83 40.24 10.87
C ALA A 420 12.71 41.50 11.76
N ASP A 421 11.73 41.56 12.66
CA ASP A 421 11.56 42.68 13.60
C ASP A 421 12.57 42.64 14.75
N LEU A 422 13.22 41.50 14.97
CA LEU A 422 14.19 41.27 16.03
C LEU A 422 15.61 41.71 15.65
N VAL A 423 15.81 42.19 14.41
CA VAL A 423 17.11 42.49 13.82
C VAL A 423 17.20 43.94 13.36
N ASP A 424 18.29 44.62 13.73
CA ASP A 424 18.58 45.98 13.26
C ASP A 424 19.34 45.97 11.92
N PHE A 425 18.65 46.38 10.86
CA PHE A 425 19.17 46.48 9.49
C PHE A 425 19.86 47.83 9.17
N ASN A 426 20.15 48.66 10.17
CA ASN A 426 20.95 49.89 9.99
C ASN A 426 22.41 49.60 9.58
N SER A 427 22.90 48.39 9.84
CA SER A 427 24.24 47.91 9.46
C SER A 427 24.16 46.59 8.69
N ASN A 428 25.30 46.10 8.18
CA ASN A 428 25.36 44.79 7.54
C ASN A 428 25.19 43.67 8.57
N VAL A 429 24.00 43.05 8.56
CA VAL A 429 23.61 42.00 9.51
C VAL A 429 23.92 40.59 8.99
N PHE A 430 24.19 40.45 7.69
CA PHE A 430 24.45 39.17 7.07
C PHE A 430 25.89 39.08 6.56
N THR A 431 26.33 37.85 6.36
CA THR A 431 27.51 37.50 5.57
C THR A 431 27.02 36.77 4.33
N CYS A 432 27.24 37.37 3.17
CA CYS A 432 26.94 36.79 1.87
C CYS A 432 28.17 36.01 1.39
N ASN A 433 27.98 34.84 0.80
CA ASN A 433 29.04 34.01 0.27
C ASN A 433 28.66 33.46 -1.10
N LEU A 434 29.51 33.72 -2.10
CA LEU A 434 29.42 33.16 -3.44
C LEU A 434 30.52 32.10 -3.60
N GLU A 435 30.13 30.92 -4.08
CA GLU A 435 31.03 29.79 -4.27
C GLU A 435 30.83 29.16 -5.65
N VAL A 436 31.94 28.86 -6.32
CA VAL A 436 31.96 28.04 -7.53
C VAL A 436 31.98 26.57 -7.12
N ILE A 437 30.99 25.80 -7.60
CA ILE A 437 30.83 24.38 -7.27
C ILE A 437 30.99 23.51 -8.52
N PRO A 438 31.46 22.25 -8.38
CA PRO A 438 31.60 21.37 -9.54
C PRO A 438 30.23 21.06 -10.15
N PHE A 439 30.17 20.99 -11.49
CA PHE A 439 28.93 20.66 -12.20
C PHE A 439 28.47 19.23 -11.90
N ASN A 440 29.39 18.26 -12.01
CA ASN A 440 29.20 16.85 -11.70
C ASN A 440 30.48 16.25 -11.09
N GLN A 441 30.39 15.05 -10.51
CA GLN A 441 31.56 14.31 -10.04
C GLN A 441 32.59 14.14 -11.18
N GLY A 442 33.84 14.54 -10.92
CA GLY A 442 34.93 14.47 -11.89
C GLY A 442 35.15 15.75 -12.72
N VAL A 443 34.26 16.75 -12.65
CA VAL A 443 34.46 18.05 -13.31
C VAL A 443 35.22 19.00 -12.38
N PRO A 444 36.41 19.50 -12.74
CA PRO A 444 37.16 20.43 -11.90
C PRO A 444 36.50 21.81 -11.81
N LEU A 445 36.82 22.57 -10.75
CA LEU A 445 36.44 23.97 -10.61
C LEU A 445 37.26 24.82 -11.59
N ARG A 446 36.59 25.60 -12.44
CA ARG A 446 37.22 26.31 -13.57
C ARG A 446 37.15 27.84 -13.47
N ALA A 447 36.41 28.38 -12.49
CA ALA A 447 36.18 29.81 -12.37
C ALA A 447 36.60 30.33 -11.00
N HIS A 448 37.12 31.55 -10.99
CA HIS A 448 37.57 32.28 -9.82
C HIS A 448 36.81 33.62 -9.72
N ILE A 449 36.70 34.11 -8.49
CA ILE A 449 36.07 35.39 -8.17
C ILE A 449 37.18 36.42 -7.99
N ASP A 450 37.12 37.53 -8.73
CA ASP A 450 38.18 38.55 -8.76
C ASP A 450 38.45 39.17 -7.38
N ALA A 451 37.39 39.39 -6.59
CA ALA A 451 37.49 40.00 -5.26
C ALA A 451 38.33 39.18 -4.26
N SER A 452 38.35 37.84 -4.38
CA SER A 452 39.11 36.95 -3.48
C SER A 452 40.28 36.23 -4.17
N ALA A 453 40.39 36.33 -5.50
CA ALA A 453 41.24 35.49 -6.34
C ALA A 453 41.06 33.97 -6.09
N SER A 454 39.92 33.55 -5.53
CA SER A 454 39.61 32.19 -5.11
C SER A 454 38.28 31.73 -5.72
N THR A 455 37.93 30.45 -5.54
CA THR A 455 36.63 29.89 -5.94
C THR A 455 35.49 30.29 -5.00
N ASN A 456 35.82 30.92 -3.86
CA ASN A 456 34.87 31.41 -2.87
C ASN A 456 35.15 32.87 -2.50
N HIS A 457 34.10 33.66 -2.25
CA HIS A 457 34.20 35.02 -1.75
C HIS A 457 33.08 35.29 -0.76
N SER A 458 33.44 35.80 0.43
CA SER A 458 32.50 36.15 1.49
C SER A 458 32.62 37.61 1.90
N TRP A 459 31.51 38.33 1.96
CA TRP A 459 31.46 39.75 2.32
C TRP A 459 30.27 40.09 3.23
N PRO A 460 30.38 41.15 4.06
CA PRO A 460 29.24 41.62 4.87
C PRO A 460 28.18 42.26 3.96
N CYS A 461 26.92 41.89 4.16
CA CYS A 461 25.78 42.34 3.37
C CYS A 461 24.52 42.56 4.23
N GLY A 462 23.43 43.04 3.61
CA GLY A 462 22.10 43.10 4.24
C GLY A 462 21.67 44.44 4.83
N GLN A 463 22.52 45.47 4.80
CA GLN A 463 22.10 46.81 5.23
C GLN A 463 20.90 47.30 4.38
N GLY A 464 19.81 47.70 5.04
CA GLY A 464 18.60 48.17 4.34
C GLY A 464 17.82 47.11 3.53
N ALA A 465 18.17 45.82 3.62
CA ALA A 465 17.53 44.76 2.84
C ALA A 465 16.04 44.53 3.14
N HIS A 466 15.56 45.07 4.26
CA HIS A 466 14.14 45.07 4.66
C HIS A 466 13.28 46.12 3.95
N ARG A 467 13.89 47.13 3.30
CA ARG A 467 13.16 48.21 2.59
C ARG A 467 13.20 48.01 1.09
N ASN A 468 14.39 47.75 0.56
CA ASN A 468 14.65 47.63 -0.87
C ASN A 468 15.59 46.45 -1.13
N THR A 469 15.42 45.82 -2.29
CA THR A 469 16.35 44.79 -2.78
C THR A 469 17.76 45.37 -2.91
N GLN A 470 18.73 44.74 -2.24
CA GLN A 470 20.14 45.10 -2.32
C GLN A 470 20.81 44.33 -3.45
N LYS A 471 21.70 45.00 -4.18
CA LYS A 471 22.40 44.42 -5.34
C LYS A 471 23.90 44.41 -5.12
N TYR A 472 24.55 43.31 -5.47
CA TYR A 472 26.00 43.12 -5.39
C TYR A 472 26.49 42.59 -6.74
N THR A 473 27.51 43.21 -7.31
CA THR A 473 28.09 42.77 -8.59
C THR A 473 29.48 42.20 -8.33
N GLU A 474 29.70 40.95 -8.71
CA GLU A 474 30.97 40.24 -8.60
C GLU A 474 31.55 39.97 -10.00
N ILE A 475 32.86 40.10 -10.17
CA ILE A 475 33.53 39.76 -11.44
C ILE A 475 34.06 38.34 -11.36
N ILE A 476 33.61 37.48 -12.26
CA ILE A 476 34.04 36.09 -12.38
C ILE A 476 34.99 35.96 -13.55
N TYR A 477 36.10 35.23 -13.38
CA TYR A 477 37.08 35.00 -14.43
C TYR A 477 37.56 33.54 -14.47
N ILE A 478 38.02 33.11 -15.66
CA ILE A 478 38.63 31.81 -15.89
C ILE A 478 40.14 32.00 -16.10
N PRO A 479 41.02 31.35 -15.33
CA PRO A 479 42.47 31.52 -15.47
C PRO A 479 42.98 30.94 -16.80
N GLU A 480 44.00 31.56 -17.39
CA GLU A 480 44.55 31.19 -18.71
C GLU A 480 45.50 29.98 -18.68
N HIS A 481 46.09 29.66 -17.53
CA HIS A 481 47.15 28.66 -17.36
C HIS A 481 46.70 27.31 -16.78
N ASP A 482 45.40 27.06 -16.65
CA ASP A 482 44.87 25.81 -16.10
C ASP A 482 44.54 24.82 -17.25
N ASP A 483 45.00 23.57 -17.17
CA ASP A 483 44.72 22.53 -18.17
C ASP A 483 43.22 22.15 -18.22
N SER A 484 42.46 22.52 -17.18
CA SER A 484 41.00 22.40 -17.11
C SER A 484 40.25 23.33 -18.09
N VAL A 485 40.94 24.29 -18.72
CA VAL A 485 40.43 25.32 -19.66
C VAL A 485 40.04 24.74 -21.04
N LYS A 486 40.16 23.43 -21.26
CA LYS A 486 39.71 22.78 -22.51
C LYS A 486 38.23 22.37 -22.49
N ASP A 487 37.62 22.35 -21.32
CA ASP A 487 36.19 22.07 -21.18
C ASP A 487 35.38 23.36 -21.36
N TRP A 488 34.89 23.61 -22.57
CA TRP A 488 33.94 24.68 -22.88
C TRP A 488 32.51 24.14 -23.06
N ILE A 489 32.28 22.88 -22.67
CA ILE A 489 31.02 22.16 -22.90
C ILE A 489 30.18 22.19 -21.62
N ASN A 490 30.78 21.87 -20.47
CA ASN A 490 30.06 21.85 -19.20
C ASN A 490 29.80 23.28 -18.69
N PRO A 491 28.57 23.63 -18.27
CA PRO A 491 28.27 24.93 -17.65
C PRO A 491 29.07 25.21 -16.37
N LEU A 492 29.21 26.48 -16.01
CA LEU A 492 29.67 26.87 -14.67
C LEU A 492 28.50 26.83 -13.68
N LYS A 493 28.71 26.21 -12.52
CA LYS A 493 27.71 26.10 -11.46
C LYS A 493 28.15 26.93 -10.24
N PHE A 494 27.22 27.70 -9.69
CA PHE A 494 27.45 28.60 -8.56
C PHE A 494 26.47 28.31 -7.44
N ARG A 495 26.91 28.60 -6.21
CA ARG A 495 26.09 28.59 -4.99
C ARG A 495 26.21 29.94 -4.30
N PHE A 496 25.09 30.63 -4.16
CA PHE A 496 24.98 31.87 -3.41
C PHE A 496 24.29 31.63 -2.08
N THR A 497 24.95 31.99 -0.98
CA THR A 497 24.50 31.69 0.40
C THR A 497 24.53 32.93 1.27
N VAL A 498 23.56 33.04 2.17
CA VAL A 498 23.44 34.14 3.13
C VAL A 498 23.37 33.58 4.55
N GLN A 499 24.16 34.14 5.47
CA GLN A 499 24.22 33.71 6.87
C GLN A 499 24.12 34.91 7.81
N ILE A 500 23.60 34.71 9.03
CA ILE A 500 23.58 35.77 10.06
C ILE A 500 25.00 36.05 10.54
N LYS A 501 25.41 37.31 10.49
CA LYS A 501 26.73 37.73 10.99
C LYS A 501 26.80 37.54 12.50
N ASN A 502 27.82 36.82 12.97
CA ASN A 502 28.00 36.46 14.38
C ASN A 502 26.78 35.70 14.97
N GLU A 503 26.22 34.73 14.23
CA GLU A 503 25.12 33.91 14.73
C GLU A 503 25.46 33.31 16.10
N ARG A 504 24.64 33.65 17.11
CA ARG A 504 24.74 33.07 18.44
C ARG A 504 23.87 31.83 18.49
N LYS A 505 24.34 30.78 19.16
CA LYS A 505 23.54 29.59 19.44
C LYS A 505 23.03 29.64 20.89
N PRO A 506 21.76 29.32 21.14
CA PRO A 506 21.25 29.25 22.51
C PRO A 506 21.98 28.14 23.27
N LEU A 507 22.45 28.46 24.47
CA LEU A 507 23.06 27.48 25.38
C LEU A 507 21.99 26.93 26.33
N HIS A 508 22.09 25.66 26.71
CA HIS A 508 21.19 25.12 27.73
C HIS A 508 21.42 25.82 29.07
N PRO A 509 20.36 26.35 29.71
CA PRO A 509 20.49 26.95 31.04
C PRO A 509 20.86 25.88 32.07
N ALA A 510 21.67 26.25 33.06
CA ALA A 510 21.91 25.40 34.22
C ALA A 510 20.61 25.16 35.00
N GLU A 511 20.52 24.03 35.70
CA GLU A 511 19.34 23.66 36.47
C GLU A 511 18.95 24.78 37.46
N GLY A 512 17.66 25.16 37.47
CA GLY A 512 17.13 26.24 38.29
C GLY A 512 17.33 27.67 37.76
N ARG A 513 18.00 27.86 36.60
CA ARG A 513 18.08 29.17 35.92
C ARG A 513 16.83 29.43 35.06
N PRO A 514 16.49 30.72 34.79
CA PRO A 514 15.39 31.04 33.89
C PRO A 514 15.64 30.50 32.49
N LEU A 515 14.55 30.19 31.78
CA LEU A 515 14.60 29.73 30.40
C LEU A 515 15.25 30.79 29.50
N VAL A 516 16.02 30.32 28.52
CA VAL A 516 16.63 31.19 27.52
C VAL A 516 15.54 31.75 26.61
N ASP A 517 15.52 33.07 26.46
CA ASP A 517 14.65 33.80 25.54
C ASP A 517 15.13 33.60 24.09
N LEU A 518 14.34 32.88 23.30
CA LEU A 518 14.67 32.55 21.91
C LEU A 518 14.52 33.73 20.95
N LYS A 519 13.87 34.84 21.36
CA LYS A 519 13.78 36.07 20.54
C LYS A 519 15.15 36.69 20.27
N GLN A 520 16.16 36.37 21.08
CA GLN A 520 17.53 36.84 20.89
C GLN A 520 18.34 35.99 19.90
N TYR A 521 17.77 34.88 19.43
CA TYR A 521 18.46 33.89 18.60
C TYR A 521 17.64 33.56 17.34
N PRO A 522 17.31 34.52 16.48
CA PRO A 522 16.59 34.24 15.24
C PRO A 522 17.42 33.37 14.29
N ILE A 523 16.75 32.69 13.33
CA ILE A 523 17.38 31.83 12.31
C ILE A 523 16.91 32.23 10.91
N LEU A 524 17.74 32.08 9.88
CA LEU A 524 17.33 32.32 8.50
C LEU A 524 16.56 31.13 7.94
N ASN A 525 15.55 31.41 7.11
CA ASN A 525 14.90 30.37 6.31
C ASN A 525 15.92 29.76 5.32
N LYS A 526 16.22 28.48 5.49
CA LYS A 526 17.21 27.72 4.71
C LYS A 526 16.94 27.76 3.21
N TYR A 527 15.68 27.74 2.79
CA TYR A 527 15.31 27.63 1.37
C TYR A 527 15.42 28.96 0.61
N GLY A 528 15.34 30.07 1.32
CA GLY A 528 15.53 31.40 0.74
C GLY A 528 16.96 31.93 0.87
N ALA A 529 17.73 31.41 1.84
CA ALA A 529 19.09 31.84 2.13
C ALA A 529 20.17 31.19 1.24
N SER A 530 19.85 30.11 0.51
CA SER A 530 20.79 29.42 -0.38
C SER A 530 20.18 29.20 -1.76
N TYR A 531 20.89 29.61 -2.80
CA TYR A 531 20.44 29.52 -4.18
C TYR A 531 21.55 29.00 -5.09
N GLU A 532 21.30 27.88 -5.76
CA GLU A 532 22.22 27.28 -6.73
C GLU A 532 21.73 27.55 -8.16
N PHE A 533 22.64 27.93 -9.06
CA PHE A 533 22.34 28.21 -10.46
C PHE A 533 23.52 27.89 -11.37
N GLN A 534 23.28 27.85 -12.67
CA GLN A 534 24.29 27.51 -13.68
C GLN A 534 24.26 28.47 -14.87
N ILE A 535 25.43 28.71 -15.47
CA ILE A 535 25.59 29.58 -16.64
C ILE A 535 26.42 28.85 -17.72
N PRO A 536 25.89 28.65 -18.95
CA PRO A 536 26.58 27.97 -20.05
C PRO A 536 27.55 28.86 -20.86
N PHE A 537 28.42 28.25 -21.68
CA PHE A 537 29.39 28.90 -22.58
C PHE A 537 28.87 29.09 -24.03
N ASN A 538 29.53 29.93 -24.83
CA ASN A 538 29.24 30.18 -26.26
C ASN A 538 29.98 29.18 -27.22
N THR A 539 29.28 28.48 -28.14
CA THR A 539 29.77 27.26 -28.83
C THR A 539 30.35 27.39 -30.27
N ARG A 540 30.69 28.58 -30.78
CA ARG A 540 31.43 28.82 -32.08
C ARG A 540 30.93 28.05 -33.32
N CYS A 541 29.67 28.24 -33.66
CA CYS A 541 29.02 27.53 -34.75
C CYS A 541 28.55 28.49 -35.86
N GLY A 542 29.45 29.01 -36.71
CA GLY A 542 29.07 30.00 -37.75
C GLY A 542 28.79 31.42 -37.23
N GLU A 543 28.30 32.32 -38.10
CA GLU A 543 27.93 33.73 -37.77
C GLU A 543 26.62 33.83 -36.96
N ASP A 544 25.77 32.81 -37.07
CA ASP A 544 24.55 32.61 -36.29
C ASP A 544 24.80 31.87 -34.96
N HIS A 545 26.03 31.38 -34.76
CA HIS A 545 26.53 30.78 -33.53
C HIS A 545 25.74 29.54 -33.05
N VAL A 546 25.01 28.89 -33.96
CA VAL A 546 24.23 27.66 -33.74
C VAL A 546 24.75 26.57 -34.66
N CYS A 547 25.22 25.43 -34.12
CA CYS A 547 25.85 24.38 -34.94
C CYS A 547 24.78 23.66 -35.73
N GLU A 548 24.70 23.93 -37.03
CA GLU A 548 23.75 23.28 -37.92
C GLU A 548 24.30 21.95 -38.44
N THR A 549 23.86 20.86 -37.83
CA THR A 549 24.23 19.49 -38.22
C THR A 549 23.20 18.87 -39.16
N ASP A 550 23.65 17.91 -39.96
CA ASP A 550 22.80 17.08 -40.81
C ASP A 550 23.24 15.61 -40.64
N LEU A 551 22.74 14.99 -39.58
CA LEU A 551 22.95 13.59 -39.25
C LEU A 551 21.96 12.72 -40.03
N SER A 552 22.42 11.57 -40.53
CA SER A 552 21.58 10.65 -41.28
C SER A 552 21.83 9.20 -40.90
N LEU A 553 20.76 8.44 -40.75
CA LEU A 553 20.74 7.07 -40.24
C LEU A 553 20.13 6.08 -41.25
N LYS A 554 20.79 4.95 -41.48
CA LYS A 554 20.27 3.81 -42.25
C LYS A 554 20.55 2.50 -41.52
N ALA A 555 19.58 1.58 -41.47
CA ALA A 555 19.78 0.27 -40.87
C ALA A 555 19.01 -0.86 -41.60
N VAL A 556 19.55 -2.09 -41.54
CA VAL A 556 19.03 -3.29 -42.24
C VAL A 556 19.22 -4.55 -41.39
N PHE A 557 18.23 -5.45 -41.38
CA PHE A 557 18.34 -6.79 -40.77
C PHE A 557 19.16 -7.75 -41.65
N VAL A 558 20.06 -8.52 -41.05
CA VAL A 558 20.86 -9.54 -41.73
C VAL A 558 20.06 -10.84 -41.82
N ASP A 559 20.12 -11.54 -42.95
CA ASP A 559 19.45 -12.83 -43.21
C ASP A 559 17.90 -12.87 -43.16
N ILE A 560 17.21 -11.72 -42.97
CA ILE A 560 15.74 -11.67 -42.96
C ILE A 560 15.21 -10.83 -44.14
N PRO A 561 14.57 -11.44 -45.16
CA PRO A 561 14.01 -10.72 -46.29
C PRO A 561 12.75 -9.94 -45.87
N LYS A 562 12.61 -8.73 -46.41
CA LYS A 562 11.42 -7.88 -46.21
C LYS A 562 10.28 -8.39 -47.09
N THR A 563 9.20 -8.91 -46.48
CA THR A 563 7.96 -9.28 -47.20
C THR A 563 6.92 -8.14 -47.14
N GLU A 564 5.82 -8.25 -47.90
CA GLU A 564 4.72 -7.25 -47.92
C GLU A 564 4.05 -7.03 -46.55
N LYS A 565 4.23 -7.96 -45.60
CA LYS A 565 3.73 -7.88 -44.21
C LYS A 565 4.81 -7.51 -43.17
N GLY A 566 6.02 -7.13 -43.60
CA GLY A 566 7.15 -6.80 -42.73
C GLY A 566 8.25 -7.86 -42.72
N TYR A 567 9.05 -7.91 -41.66
CA TYR A 567 10.03 -8.98 -41.43
C TYR A 567 9.36 -10.09 -40.60
N VAL A 568 9.44 -11.35 -41.04
CA VAL A 568 8.83 -12.50 -40.34
C VAL A 568 9.88 -13.58 -40.12
N SER A 569 10.00 -14.10 -38.90
CA SER A 569 10.92 -15.19 -38.55
C SER A 569 10.22 -16.27 -37.71
N ASN A 570 10.47 -17.54 -38.06
CA ASN A 570 10.04 -18.70 -37.27
C ASN A 570 11.09 -19.00 -36.20
N VAL A 571 10.72 -18.98 -34.93
CA VAL A 571 11.66 -19.27 -33.83
C VAL A 571 11.87 -20.77 -33.73
N GLY A 572 12.97 -21.23 -34.32
CA GLY A 572 13.40 -22.64 -34.32
C GLY A 572 14.78 -22.87 -34.95
N ASP A 573 15.22 -22.02 -35.89
CA ASP A 573 16.48 -22.25 -36.63
C ASP A 573 17.71 -21.47 -36.11
N LYS A 574 17.53 -20.32 -35.42
CA LYS A 574 18.62 -19.53 -34.79
C LYS A 574 18.11 -18.77 -33.55
N ASP A 575 18.93 -18.68 -32.49
CA ASP A 575 18.61 -18.00 -31.22
C ASP A 575 19.01 -16.50 -31.17
N PHE A 576 19.43 -15.90 -32.29
CA PHE A 576 19.96 -14.53 -32.37
C PHE A 576 19.52 -13.76 -33.63
N LEU A 577 19.59 -12.43 -33.56
CA LEU A 577 19.20 -11.45 -34.59
C LEU A 577 20.32 -10.41 -34.79
N ASP A 578 20.75 -10.17 -36.02
CA ASP A 578 21.82 -9.21 -36.37
C ASP A 578 21.26 -8.01 -37.17
N ILE A 579 21.67 -6.78 -36.81
CA ILE A 579 21.26 -5.52 -37.46
C ILE A 579 22.50 -4.67 -37.81
N THR A 580 22.62 -4.24 -39.07
CA THR A 580 23.69 -3.34 -39.53
C THR A 580 23.22 -1.89 -39.51
N PHE A 581 23.96 -0.99 -38.84
CA PHE A 581 23.72 0.45 -38.76
C PHE A 581 24.77 1.25 -39.55
N THR A 582 24.33 2.30 -40.26
CA THR A 582 25.18 3.25 -40.98
C THR A 582 24.75 4.68 -40.65
N VAL A 583 25.66 5.47 -40.07
CA VAL A 583 25.43 6.88 -39.69
C VAL A 583 26.38 7.80 -40.43
N GLN A 584 25.89 8.92 -40.95
CA GLN A 584 26.68 9.92 -41.68
C GLN A 584 26.30 11.35 -41.27
N ASN A 585 27.30 12.19 -41.00
CA ASN A 585 27.13 13.65 -40.84
C ASN A 585 27.43 14.35 -42.17
N ARG A 586 26.55 15.24 -42.64
CA ARG A 586 26.65 15.90 -43.96
C ARG A 586 26.85 17.42 -43.90
N LYS A 587 26.73 18.05 -42.72
CA LYS A 587 26.93 19.50 -42.51
C LYS A 587 28.01 19.78 -41.45
N GLU A 588 27.77 20.66 -40.48
CA GLU A 588 28.75 21.11 -39.50
C GLU A 588 29.01 20.07 -38.40
N LYS A 589 29.79 20.43 -37.38
CA LYS A 589 30.22 19.51 -36.33
C LYS A 589 29.08 19.15 -35.38
N ALA A 590 28.89 17.85 -35.16
CA ALA A 590 27.91 17.33 -34.21
C ALA A 590 28.59 17.02 -32.88
N TYR A 591 28.33 17.83 -31.85
CA TYR A 591 28.87 17.59 -30.51
C TYR A 591 28.05 16.54 -29.77
N GLN A 592 28.74 15.69 -29.01
CA GLN A 592 28.14 14.54 -28.30
C GLN A 592 27.23 13.67 -29.19
N ALA A 593 27.64 13.43 -30.44
CA ALA A 593 26.86 12.64 -31.38
C ALA A 593 26.79 11.17 -30.92
N ALA A 594 25.57 10.66 -30.78
CA ALA A 594 25.33 9.28 -30.34
C ALA A 594 24.13 8.67 -31.06
N LEU A 595 24.20 7.35 -31.28
CA LEU A 595 23.07 6.54 -31.73
C LEU A 595 22.35 5.99 -30.50
N PHE A 596 21.08 6.33 -30.36
CA PHE A 596 20.17 5.80 -29.36
C PHE A 596 19.31 4.72 -29.99
N LEU A 597 19.56 3.47 -29.63
CA LEU A 597 18.77 2.34 -30.08
C LEU A 597 17.82 1.90 -28.98
N THR A 598 16.53 2.08 -29.23
CA THR A 598 15.47 1.50 -28.41
C THR A 598 15.07 0.16 -29.02
N TYR A 599 15.08 -0.87 -28.19
CA TYR A 599 14.65 -2.22 -28.51
C TYR A 599 13.78 -2.75 -27.36
N ASP A 600 13.14 -3.90 -27.53
CA ASP A 600 12.31 -4.53 -26.50
C ASP A 600 13.19 -5.42 -25.58
N PRO A 601 13.64 -4.93 -24.39
CA PRO A 601 14.54 -5.70 -23.52
C PRO A 601 13.83 -6.82 -22.77
N GLU A 602 12.51 -6.82 -22.87
CA GLU A 602 11.67 -7.92 -22.46
C GLU A 602 12.02 -9.14 -23.32
N GLU A 603 12.04 -9.01 -24.65
CA GLU A 603 12.20 -10.15 -25.55
C GLU A 603 13.64 -10.39 -26.02
N LEU A 604 14.56 -9.44 -25.81
CA LEU A 604 15.94 -9.49 -26.29
C LEU A 604 16.97 -9.20 -25.19
N GLU A 605 18.07 -9.97 -25.17
CA GLU A 605 19.26 -9.71 -24.37
C GLU A 605 20.02 -8.46 -24.86
N LEU A 606 20.95 -7.99 -24.03
CA LEU A 606 21.83 -6.87 -24.34
C LEU A 606 22.59 -7.09 -25.66
N PRO A 607 22.56 -6.13 -26.62
CA PRO A 607 23.25 -6.32 -27.87
C PRO A 607 24.77 -6.23 -27.73
N THR A 608 25.48 -7.00 -28.56
CA THR A 608 26.94 -6.95 -28.67
C THR A 608 27.37 -6.44 -30.04
N ILE A 609 28.39 -5.56 -30.09
CA ILE A 609 28.98 -5.11 -31.36
C ILE A 609 29.77 -6.27 -31.98
N VAL A 610 29.51 -6.56 -33.25
CA VAL A 610 30.21 -7.60 -34.01
C VAL A 610 31.38 -6.98 -34.78
N GLY A 611 32.61 -7.45 -34.51
CA GLY A 611 33.85 -7.00 -35.19
C GLY A 611 34.81 -6.17 -34.32
N LYS A 612 35.94 -5.74 -34.91
CA LYS A 612 36.96 -4.89 -34.24
C LYS A 612 36.76 -3.40 -34.59
N THR A 613 35.68 -2.78 -34.11
CA THR A 613 35.50 -1.32 -34.19
C THR A 613 35.93 -0.64 -32.88
N LYS A 614 36.45 0.60 -32.95
CA LYS A 614 36.89 1.39 -31.78
C LYS A 614 35.75 2.17 -31.09
N LEU A 615 34.49 1.84 -31.37
CA LEU A 615 33.32 2.58 -30.90
C LEU A 615 32.93 2.09 -29.49
N GLY A 616 32.63 3.02 -28.59
CA GLY A 616 32.16 2.73 -27.24
C GLY A 616 30.65 2.45 -27.22
N LEU A 617 30.23 1.42 -26.48
CA LEU A 617 28.84 1.07 -26.25
C LEU A 617 28.55 1.15 -24.76
N GLU A 618 27.55 1.94 -24.41
CA GLU A 618 27.01 2.03 -23.05
C GLU A 618 25.51 1.78 -23.06
N THR A 619 24.99 1.39 -21.90
CA THR A 619 23.57 1.08 -21.72
C THR A 619 22.96 2.09 -20.78
N VAL A 620 21.89 2.75 -21.26
CA VAL A 620 21.18 3.77 -20.50
C VAL A 620 19.81 3.23 -20.14
N GLY A 621 19.65 2.76 -18.90
CA GLY A 621 18.44 2.07 -18.46
C GLY A 621 18.38 0.62 -18.96
N LYS A 622 17.17 0.09 -19.16
CA LYS A 622 16.94 -1.32 -19.53
C LYS A 622 16.73 -1.55 -21.04
N ASN A 623 16.21 -0.57 -21.78
CA ASN A 623 15.73 -0.71 -23.16
C ASN A 623 16.50 0.15 -24.18
N VAL A 624 17.46 0.97 -23.75
CA VAL A 624 18.19 1.88 -24.63
C VAL A 624 19.69 1.57 -24.59
N VAL A 625 20.24 1.35 -25.77
CA VAL A 625 21.68 1.21 -25.99
C VAL A 625 22.19 2.46 -26.69
N VAL A 626 23.28 3.00 -26.19
CA VAL A 626 23.93 4.21 -26.69
C VAL A 626 25.27 3.83 -27.30
N VAL A 627 25.42 4.12 -28.58
CA VAL A 627 26.69 3.98 -29.29
C VAL A 627 27.26 5.36 -29.55
N TYR A 628 28.41 5.67 -28.96
CA TYR A 628 29.06 6.96 -29.13
C TYR A 628 29.76 7.06 -30.49
N LEU A 629 29.38 8.05 -31.29
CA LEU A 629 29.85 8.24 -32.66
C LEU A 629 31.03 9.22 -32.75
N GLY A 630 31.30 9.97 -31.69
CA GLY A 630 32.41 10.93 -31.60
C GLY A 630 32.01 12.23 -30.91
N ASN A 631 32.97 12.97 -30.37
CA ASN A 631 32.73 14.29 -29.76
C ASN A 631 33.85 15.29 -30.11
N PRO A 632 33.68 16.14 -31.14
CA PRO A 632 32.58 16.13 -32.11
C PRO A 632 32.69 14.99 -33.14
N MET A 633 31.56 14.62 -33.75
CA MET A 633 31.54 13.92 -35.02
C MET A 633 31.79 14.93 -36.15
N ASP A 634 32.89 14.76 -36.88
CA ASP A 634 33.34 15.71 -37.89
C ASP A 634 32.37 15.81 -39.07
N SER A 635 32.45 16.95 -39.77
CA SER A 635 31.74 17.18 -41.03
C SER A 635 32.08 16.10 -42.07
N GLU A 636 31.09 15.64 -42.82
CA GLU A 636 31.20 14.61 -43.89
C GLU A 636 31.65 13.21 -43.43
N SER A 637 31.73 12.94 -42.13
CA SER A 637 32.15 11.63 -41.59
C SER A 637 31.06 10.55 -41.68
N LYS A 638 31.46 9.28 -41.85
CA LYS A 638 30.56 8.11 -41.96
C LYS A 638 31.05 6.93 -41.11
N HIS A 639 30.15 6.37 -40.29
CA HIS A 639 30.39 5.18 -39.45
C HIS A 639 29.43 4.04 -39.81
N SER A 640 29.91 2.79 -39.82
CA SER A 640 29.10 1.59 -40.07
C SER A 640 29.51 0.44 -39.12
N PHE A 641 28.54 -0.21 -38.49
CA PHE A 641 28.77 -1.30 -37.50
C PHE A 641 27.54 -2.20 -37.34
N ASP A 642 27.76 -3.42 -36.83
CA ASP A 642 26.72 -4.45 -36.64
C ASP A 642 26.43 -4.70 -35.16
N LEU A 643 25.16 -4.83 -34.79
CA LEU A 643 24.68 -5.17 -33.45
C LEU A 643 23.95 -6.52 -33.46
N ARG A 644 24.36 -7.43 -32.57
CA ARG A 644 23.78 -8.78 -32.39
C ARG A 644 22.92 -8.84 -31.12
N PHE A 645 21.67 -9.30 -31.26
CA PHE A 645 20.69 -9.50 -30.19
C PHE A 645 20.42 -10.99 -29.99
N LYS A 646 20.24 -11.44 -28.74
CA LYS A 646 19.87 -12.83 -28.42
C LYS A 646 18.45 -12.88 -27.84
N LEU A 647 17.65 -13.87 -28.20
CA LEU A 647 16.24 -13.99 -27.78
C LEU A 647 16.11 -14.49 -26.34
N MET A 648 15.34 -13.78 -25.51
CA MET A 648 15.06 -14.14 -24.12
C MET A 648 13.98 -15.21 -24.04
N ARG A 649 14.28 -16.37 -23.43
CA ARG A 649 13.31 -17.44 -23.19
C ARG A 649 12.65 -17.26 -21.81
N GLY A 650 11.32 -17.19 -21.77
CA GLY A 650 10.55 -17.54 -20.58
C GLY A 650 10.13 -16.43 -19.60
N ARG A 651 9.83 -15.18 -20.03
CA ARG A 651 9.26 -14.21 -19.07
C ARG A 651 8.38 -13.08 -19.60
N THR A 652 8.07 -13.02 -20.90
CA THR A 652 7.56 -11.76 -21.47
C THR A 652 6.12 -11.81 -21.90
N GLU A 653 5.40 -10.85 -21.34
CA GLU A 653 3.99 -10.52 -21.47
C GLU A 653 3.60 -9.99 -22.86
N GLY A 654 4.51 -10.05 -23.82
CA GLY A 654 4.29 -9.71 -25.21
C GLY A 654 3.38 -10.73 -25.89
N ILE A 655 2.10 -10.38 -26.01
CA ILE A 655 1.23 -10.71 -27.16
C ILE A 655 2.11 -10.75 -28.42
N GLY A 656 1.84 -11.58 -29.44
CA GLY A 656 2.58 -11.65 -30.73
C GLY A 656 2.62 -10.34 -31.55
N ARG A 657 2.93 -9.23 -30.88
CA ARG A 657 3.25 -7.91 -31.35
C ARG A 657 4.60 -8.03 -32.04
N PRO A 658 4.75 -7.36 -33.18
CA PRO A 658 6.05 -7.29 -33.80
C PRO A 658 7.02 -6.57 -32.85
N LEU A 659 8.23 -7.11 -32.71
CA LEU A 659 9.34 -6.44 -32.04
C LEU A 659 9.57 -5.09 -32.71
N GLN A 660 9.60 -4.04 -31.91
CA GLN A 660 9.79 -2.69 -32.41
C GLN A 660 11.22 -2.26 -32.17
N PHE A 661 11.89 -1.92 -33.25
CA PHE A 661 13.19 -1.27 -33.20
C PHE A 661 13.01 0.18 -33.58
N SER A 662 13.51 1.08 -32.74
CA SER A 662 13.55 2.51 -33.03
C SER A 662 14.94 3.01 -32.72
N ALA A 663 15.65 3.40 -33.77
CA ALA A 663 16.97 4.00 -33.67
C ALA A 663 16.86 5.49 -33.99
N LEU A 664 17.50 6.31 -33.16
CA LEU A 664 17.60 7.75 -33.32
C LEU A 664 19.07 8.14 -33.21
N VAL A 665 19.59 8.82 -34.22
CA VAL A 665 20.86 9.54 -34.08
C VAL A 665 20.54 10.92 -33.55
N ASN A 666 21.24 11.34 -32.49
CA ASN A 666 21.05 12.67 -31.91
C ASN A 666 22.40 13.27 -31.50
N SER A 667 22.43 14.59 -31.40
CA SER A 667 23.57 15.38 -30.93
C SER A 667 23.09 16.59 -30.13
N THR A 668 24.00 17.30 -29.47
CA THR A 668 23.67 18.57 -28.81
C THR A 668 23.66 19.77 -29.78
N SER A 669 24.02 19.55 -31.04
CA SER A 669 23.99 20.56 -32.10
C SER A 669 22.58 20.71 -32.70
N SER A 670 22.30 21.85 -33.34
CA SER A 670 21.00 22.12 -34.00
C SER A 670 20.89 21.34 -35.29
N GLU A 671 19.93 20.42 -35.35
CA GLU A 671 19.77 19.52 -36.48
C GLU A 671 18.86 20.11 -37.56
N VAL A 672 19.32 20.11 -38.82
CA VAL A 672 18.61 20.72 -39.96
C VAL A 672 17.55 19.76 -40.50
N ASN A 673 17.82 18.46 -40.48
CA ASN A 673 16.91 17.45 -40.98
C ASN A 673 16.66 16.34 -39.96
N LEU A 674 15.64 16.53 -39.12
CA LEU A 674 15.24 15.49 -38.17
C LEU A 674 14.63 14.25 -38.84
N GLY A 675 14.29 14.32 -40.14
CA GLY A 675 13.55 13.28 -40.85
C GLY A 675 14.36 12.04 -41.21
N ASP A 676 15.66 12.17 -41.47
CA ASP A 676 16.56 11.05 -41.79
C ASP A 676 17.43 10.59 -40.61
N ASN A 677 17.18 11.14 -39.42
CA ASN A 677 17.81 10.74 -38.17
C ASN A 677 17.14 9.55 -37.47
N VAL A 678 15.97 9.15 -37.94
CA VAL A 678 15.14 8.11 -37.32
C VAL A 678 15.04 6.91 -38.24
N TRP A 679 15.26 5.72 -37.67
CA TRP A 679 14.96 4.45 -38.31
C TRP A 679 14.02 3.65 -37.42
N LYS A 680 12.95 3.12 -38.02
CA LYS A 680 12.00 2.26 -37.34
C LYS A 680 11.76 1.00 -38.16
N ALA A 681 11.72 -0.14 -37.48
CA ALA A 681 11.33 -1.39 -38.10
C ALA A 681 10.55 -2.28 -37.13
N GLU A 682 9.68 -3.10 -37.72
CA GLU A 682 8.82 -4.06 -37.02
C GLU A 682 9.15 -5.47 -37.50
N LEU A 683 9.42 -6.37 -36.54
CA LEU A 683 9.78 -7.77 -36.79
C LEU A 683 8.77 -8.70 -36.10
N GLN A 684 8.00 -9.47 -36.87
CA GLN A 684 7.01 -10.40 -36.34
C GLN A 684 7.63 -11.77 -36.00
N ILE A 685 7.39 -12.21 -34.76
CA ILE A 685 7.85 -13.49 -34.20
C ILE A 685 6.64 -14.40 -33.94
N ILE A 686 6.68 -15.64 -34.43
CA ILE A 686 5.63 -16.64 -34.15
C ILE A 686 6.01 -17.46 -32.90
N LYS A 687 5.11 -17.52 -31.89
CA LYS A 687 5.31 -18.15 -30.56
C LYS A 687 4.40 -19.39 -30.37
N LYS A 688 4.77 -20.36 -29.51
CA LYS A 688 4.00 -21.61 -29.24
C LYS A 688 3.77 -21.86 -27.73
N ALA A 689 2.55 -22.20 -27.30
CA ALA A 689 2.21 -22.52 -25.90
C ALA A 689 1.53 -23.90 -25.76
N GLU A 690 1.49 -24.47 -24.55
CA GLU A 690 0.85 -25.78 -24.27
C GLU A 690 -0.01 -25.68 -23.00
N LEU A 691 -1.33 -25.61 -23.14
CA LEU A 691 -2.28 -25.45 -22.02
C LEU A 691 -2.91 -26.77 -21.54
N GLU A 692 -3.24 -26.86 -20.25
CA GLU A 692 -3.84 -28.04 -19.60
C GLU A 692 -4.85 -27.63 -18.51
N LEU A 693 -6.07 -28.19 -18.54
CA LEU A 693 -7.10 -28.00 -17.49
C LEU A 693 -7.24 -29.24 -16.61
N ILE A 694 -7.27 -29.06 -15.29
CA ILE A 694 -7.48 -30.14 -14.31
C ILE A 694 -8.69 -29.80 -13.43
N GLY A 695 -9.60 -30.74 -13.21
CA GLY A 695 -10.81 -30.57 -12.38
C GLY A 695 -10.88 -31.58 -11.24
N THR A 696 -11.22 -31.13 -10.03
CA THR A 696 -11.33 -31.95 -8.81
C THR A 696 -12.57 -31.57 -8.00
N SER A 697 -13.07 -32.47 -7.15
CA SER A 697 -14.21 -32.21 -6.24
C SER A 697 -13.82 -32.44 -4.77
N ASP A 698 -14.32 -31.57 -3.89
CA ASP A 698 -14.14 -31.60 -2.44
C ASP A 698 -15.47 -31.32 -1.71
N PRO A 699 -16.04 -32.28 -0.96
CA PRO A 699 -15.63 -33.67 -0.86
C PRO A 699 -16.04 -34.47 -2.11
N LEU A 700 -15.27 -35.53 -2.44
CA LEU A 700 -15.60 -36.45 -3.55
C LEU A 700 -16.90 -37.24 -3.33
N LEU A 701 -17.31 -37.40 -2.05
CA LEU A 701 -18.37 -38.29 -1.59
C LEU A 701 -19.32 -37.54 -0.65
N VAL A 702 -20.63 -37.60 -0.91
CA VAL A 702 -21.69 -36.92 -0.12
C VAL A 702 -22.80 -37.91 0.26
N ARG A 703 -23.54 -37.64 1.34
CA ARG A 703 -24.77 -38.37 1.70
C ARG A 703 -25.96 -37.42 1.70
N PHE A 704 -27.14 -37.88 1.27
CA PHE A 704 -28.36 -37.07 1.20
C PHE A 704 -29.58 -37.77 1.83
N GLY A 705 -30.42 -37.02 2.54
CA GLY A 705 -31.63 -37.48 3.24
C GLY A 705 -32.92 -36.77 2.77
N ASP A 706 -34.06 -37.07 3.40
CA ASP A 706 -35.38 -36.54 3.00
C ASP A 706 -35.61 -35.06 3.41
N GLU A 707 -36.50 -34.38 2.67
CA GLU A 707 -36.75 -32.93 2.75
C GLU A 707 -37.31 -32.49 4.12
N SER A 708 -36.62 -31.54 4.77
CA SER A 708 -37.14 -30.74 5.90
C SER A 708 -37.22 -29.26 5.49
N SER A 709 -37.98 -28.45 6.22
CA SER A 709 -38.10 -27.01 5.95
C SER A 709 -36.74 -26.32 6.15
N MET A 710 -36.26 -25.61 5.12
CA MET A 710 -34.91 -25.05 5.06
C MET A 710 -34.88 -23.60 5.57
N ASP A 711 -34.42 -23.37 6.80
CA ASP A 711 -34.31 -22.02 7.39
C ASP A 711 -32.84 -21.61 7.67
N LEU A 712 -31.91 -22.56 7.79
CA LEU A 712 -30.47 -22.36 8.05
C LEU A 712 -29.58 -23.07 7.00
N GLU A 713 -28.30 -22.66 6.90
CA GLU A 713 -27.32 -23.28 5.97
C GLU A 713 -27.14 -24.79 6.23
N GLU A 714 -27.28 -25.21 7.49
CA GLU A 714 -27.20 -26.62 7.92
C GLU A 714 -28.37 -27.48 7.42
N ASP A 715 -29.49 -26.88 6.99
CA ASP A 715 -30.69 -27.58 6.54
C ASP A 715 -30.68 -27.93 5.03
N ILE A 716 -29.78 -27.33 4.24
CA ILE A 716 -29.68 -27.54 2.78
C ILE A 716 -28.86 -28.79 2.43
N GLY A 717 -27.90 -29.15 3.28
CA GLY A 717 -27.01 -30.30 3.09
C GLY A 717 -25.52 -29.95 3.09
N VAL A 718 -24.68 -30.90 2.68
CA VAL A 718 -23.21 -30.76 2.70
C VAL A 718 -22.72 -29.84 1.58
N MET A 719 -21.82 -28.91 1.91
CA MET A 719 -21.16 -28.03 0.93
C MET A 719 -20.24 -28.85 -0.01
N VAL A 720 -20.41 -28.65 -1.33
CA VAL A 720 -19.57 -29.28 -2.38
C VAL A 720 -18.82 -28.21 -3.15
N ARG A 721 -17.51 -28.39 -3.33
CA ARG A 721 -16.64 -27.48 -4.07
C ARG A 721 -15.98 -28.19 -5.25
N HIS A 722 -16.26 -27.75 -6.47
CA HIS A 722 -15.56 -28.20 -7.67
C HIS A 722 -14.42 -27.22 -8.01
N ASN A 723 -13.17 -27.66 -7.88
CA ASN A 723 -11.97 -26.87 -8.14
C ASN A 723 -11.41 -27.16 -9.53
N TYR A 724 -11.19 -26.13 -10.33
CA TYR A 724 -10.55 -26.23 -11.64
C TYR A 724 -9.24 -25.44 -11.65
N THR A 725 -8.14 -26.10 -12.05
CA THR A 725 -6.81 -25.49 -12.15
C THR A 725 -6.30 -25.53 -13.59
N LEU A 726 -5.92 -24.37 -14.12
CA LEU A 726 -5.31 -24.19 -15.44
C LEU A 726 -3.78 -24.16 -15.32
N HIS A 727 -3.09 -24.98 -16.10
CA HIS A 727 -1.62 -25.03 -16.15
C HIS A 727 -1.11 -24.77 -17.58
N ASN A 728 0.06 -24.14 -17.70
CA ASN A 728 0.73 -23.90 -18.99
C ASN A 728 2.12 -24.56 -18.95
N LYS A 729 2.30 -25.62 -19.73
CA LYS A 729 3.55 -26.39 -19.85
C LYS A 729 4.49 -25.84 -20.92
N GLY A 730 4.01 -24.96 -21.80
CA GLY A 730 4.79 -24.40 -22.90
C GLY A 730 5.82 -23.35 -22.46
N PRO A 731 6.82 -23.03 -23.30
CA PRO A 731 7.87 -22.06 -22.98
C PRO A 731 7.40 -20.60 -22.97
N TRP A 732 6.17 -20.34 -23.45
CA TRP A 732 5.58 -19.01 -23.60
C TRP A 732 4.26 -18.87 -22.85
N THR A 733 4.01 -17.71 -22.25
CA THR A 733 2.79 -17.36 -21.51
C THR A 733 1.64 -16.93 -22.43
N VAL A 734 0.38 -17.12 -22.00
CA VAL A 734 -0.83 -16.82 -22.78
C VAL A 734 -1.74 -15.78 -22.09
N ARG A 735 -2.56 -15.04 -22.86
CA ARG A 735 -3.55 -14.05 -22.36
C ARG A 735 -4.96 -14.36 -22.85
N ASN A 736 -5.97 -13.69 -22.30
CA ASN A 736 -7.40 -13.79 -22.68
C ASN A 736 -7.90 -15.24 -22.84
N VAL A 737 -7.44 -16.12 -21.97
CA VAL A 737 -7.92 -17.50 -21.93
C VAL A 737 -9.35 -17.49 -21.39
N VAL A 738 -10.30 -17.97 -22.18
CA VAL A 738 -11.70 -18.06 -21.77
C VAL A 738 -11.96 -19.46 -21.25
N ALA A 739 -12.27 -19.58 -19.96
CA ALA A 739 -12.72 -20.83 -19.37
C ALA A 739 -14.25 -20.83 -19.24
N LYS A 740 -14.91 -21.86 -19.79
CA LYS A 740 -16.36 -22.08 -19.71
C LYS A 740 -16.63 -23.27 -18.81
N PHE A 741 -17.61 -23.14 -17.92
CA PHE A 741 -17.99 -24.18 -16.97
C PHE A 741 -19.48 -24.46 -17.03
N ASP A 742 -19.84 -25.71 -17.24
CA ASP A 742 -21.23 -26.19 -17.21
C ASP A 742 -21.56 -26.70 -15.80
N TRP A 743 -22.52 -26.03 -15.14
CA TRP A 743 -22.90 -26.32 -13.74
C TRP A 743 -24.23 -27.07 -13.64
N PRO A 744 -24.28 -28.22 -12.94
CA PRO A 744 -25.49 -29.05 -12.83
C PRO A 744 -26.48 -28.46 -11.79
N TYR A 745 -27.29 -27.50 -12.22
CA TYR A 745 -28.19 -26.75 -11.34
C TYR A 745 -29.50 -27.50 -10.99
N GLN A 746 -30.10 -28.19 -11.95
CA GLN A 746 -31.43 -28.81 -11.80
C GLN A 746 -31.50 -30.17 -12.51
N VAL A 747 -32.19 -31.12 -11.90
CA VAL A 747 -32.47 -32.43 -12.51
C VAL A 747 -33.66 -32.29 -13.46
N GLU A 748 -33.58 -32.94 -14.62
CA GLU A 748 -34.66 -32.96 -15.61
C GLU A 748 -35.96 -33.52 -14.98
N SER A 749 -37.08 -32.82 -15.20
CA SER A 749 -38.38 -33.18 -14.65
C SER A 749 -39.49 -32.96 -15.67
N THR A 750 -40.56 -33.75 -15.55
CA THR A 750 -41.79 -33.60 -16.33
C THR A 750 -42.65 -32.41 -15.89
N HIS A 751 -42.28 -31.72 -14.80
CA HIS A 751 -42.93 -30.54 -14.26
C HIS A 751 -42.19 -29.24 -14.66
N PRO A 752 -42.88 -28.09 -14.74
CA PRO A 752 -42.26 -26.80 -15.16
C PRO A 752 -41.14 -26.30 -14.23
N LYS A 753 -41.02 -26.86 -13.02
CA LYS A 753 -39.85 -26.75 -12.14
C LYS A 753 -39.44 -28.17 -11.73
N GLY A 754 -38.25 -28.61 -12.11
CA GLY A 754 -37.61 -29.84 -11.61
C GLY A 754 -36.98 -29.68 -10.23
N LYS A 755 -36.47 -30.79 -9.66
CA LYS A 755 -35.76 -30.77 -8.37
C LYS A 755 -34.35 -30.21 -8.53
N TRP A 756 -33.93 -29.38 -7.58
CA TRP A 756 -32.60 -28.77 -7.55
C TRP A 756 -31.53 -29.83 -7.28
N ALA A 757 -30.36 -29.71 -7.94
CA ALA A 757 -29.23 -30.62 -7.74
C ALA A 757 -28.13 -29.97 -6.89
N LEU A 758 -27.49 -28.91 -7.39
CA LEU A 758 -26.52 -28.10 -6.64
C LEU A 758 -26.89 -26.62 -6.68
N TYR A 759 -27.02 -26.02 -5.50
CA TYR A 759 -27.22 -24.59 -5.34
C TYR A 759 -25.87 -23.85 -5.36
N LEU A 760 -25.82 -22.75 -6.12
CA LEU A 760 -24.72 -21.80 -6.01
C LEU A 760 -24.98 -20.89 -4.80
N LEU A 761 -24.12 -21.00 -3.79
CA LEU A 761 -24.15 -20.14 -2.60
C LEU A 761 -23.64 -18.72 -2.89
N ASP A 762 -22.58 -18.63 -3.70
CA ASP A 762 -21.98 -17.38 -4.14
C ASP A 762 -21.57 -17.49 -5.62
N VAL A 763 -21.33 -16.36 -6.26
CA VAL A 763 -20.79 -16.30 -7.61
C VAL A 763 -19.37 -16.89 -7.61
N PRO A 764 -19.06 -17.88 -8.46
CA PRO A 764 -17.74 -18.51 -8.48
C PRO A 764 -16.64 -17.47 -8.70
N THR A 765 -15.54 -17.63 -7.97
CA THR A 765 -14.39 -16.72 -8.05
C THR A 765 -13.18 -17.41 -8.70
N VAL A 766 -12.51 -16.70 -9.60
CA VAL A 766 -11.22 -17.09 -10.19
C VAL A 766 -10.13 -16.41 -9.37
N THR A 767 -9.19 -17.21 -8.85
CA THR A 767 -7.99 -16.72 -8.18
C THR A 767 -6.81 -16.81 -9.14
N MET A 768 -6.15 -15.69 -9.39
CA MET A 768 -4.95 -15.63 -10.23
C MET A 768 -3.76 -15.27 -9.35
N HIS A 769 -2.75 -16.13 -9.36
CA HIS A 769 -1.47 -15.86 -8.73
C HIS A 769 -0.54 -15.20 -9.76
N ASN A 770 -0.32 -13.90 -9.60
CA ASN A 770 0.56 -13.16 -10.49
C ASN A 770 2.03 -13.39 -10.09
N THR A 771 2.94 -13.21 -11.05
CA THR A 771 4.39 -13.39 -10.86
C THR A 771 5.03 -12.37 -9.93
N ASP A 772 4.33 -11.29 -9.60
CA ASP A 772 4.71 -10.24 -8.65
C ASP A 772 4.28 -10.55 -7.19
N GLY A 773 3.64 -11.70 -6.97
CA GLY A 773 3.13 -12.13 -5.66
C GLY A 773 1.77 -11.52 -5.29
N SER A 774 1.13 -10.77 -6.18
CA SER A 774 -0.25 -10.30 -6.00
C SER A 774 -1.26 -11.42 -6.31
N VAL A 775 -2.40 -11.40 -5.61
CA VAL A 775 -3.51 -12.32 -5.85
C VAL A 775 -4.68 -11.49 -6.38
N ASP A 776 -5.06 -11.71 -7.64
CA ASP A 776 -6.24 -11.10 -8.25
C ASP A 776 -7.42 -12.08 -8.13
N ILE A 777 -8.57 -11.59 -7.65
CA ILE A 777 -9.77 -12.40 -7.46
C ILE A 777 -10.88 -11.79 -8.30
N ARG A 778 -11.37 -12.55 -9.29
CA ARG A 778 -12.44 -12.10 -10.20
C ARG A 778 -13.67 -12.96 -10.07
N ARG A 779 -14.85 -12.36 -10.17
CA ARG A 779 -16.13 -13.09 -10.21
C ARG A 779 -16.44 -13.57 -11.62
N CYS A 780 -16.94 -14.79 -11.75
CA CYS A 780 -17.45 -15.33 -12.99
C CYS A 780 -18.79 -14.68 -13.38
N SER A 781 -19.06 -14.51 -14.68
CA SER A 781 -20.38 -14.12 -15.16
C SER A 781 -21.31 -15.33 -15.24
N VAL A 782 -22.51 -15.24 -14.67
CA VAL A 782 -23.54 -16.29 -14.71
C VAL A 782 -24.65 -15.88 -15.68
N GLU A 783 -25.01 -16.73 -16.64
CA GLU A 783 -26.00 -16.39 -17.69
C GLU A 783 -27.46 -16.42 -17.21
N ARG A 784 -27.76 -17.05 -16.07
CA ARG A 784 -29.09 -16.96 -15.40
C ARG A 784 -29.17 -15.72 -14.50
N LYS A 785 -30.39 -15.17 -14.34
CA LYS A 785 -30.66 -14.02 -13.44
C LYS A 785 -30.18 -14.31 -12.01
N LEU A 786 -29.66 -13.30 -11.31
CA LEU A 786 -29.16 -13.41 -9.92
C LEU A 786 -30.15 -14.07 -8.96
N GLU A 787 -31.47 -13.98 -9.21
CA GLU A 787 -32.54 -14.66 -8.44
C GLU A 787 -32.40 -16.21 -8.37
N HIS A 788 -31.50 -16.82 -9.14
CA HIS A 788 -31.20 -18.26 -9.15
C HIS A 788 -29.88 -18.61 -8.44
N VAL A 789 -29.10 -17.59 -8.06
CA VAL A 789 -27.93 -17.68 -7.19
C VAL A 789 -28.44 -17.36 -5.79
N ASN A 790 -28.25 -18.26 -4.84
CA ASN A 790 -28.86 -18.16 -3.50
C ASN A 790 -30.40 -17.92 -3.54
N PRO A 791 -31.22 -18.89 -4.00
CA PRO A 791 -32.68 -18.75 -4.11
C PRO A 791 -33.43 -18.58 -2.78
N LEU A 792 -32.71 -18.61 -1.65
CA LEU A 792 -33.20 -18.42 -0.29
C LEU A 792 -32.62 -17.10 0.25
N ASP A 793 -33.05 -15.97 -0.32
CA ASP A 793 -32.62 -14.55 -0.08
C ASP A 793 -32.40 -14.13 1.40
N HIS A 794 -32.70 -14.99 2.38
CA HIS A 794 -32.59 -14.80 3.83
C HIS A 794 -31.39 -15.52 4.49
N ILE A 795 -30.60 -16.32 3.77
CA ILE A 795 -29.44 -17.02 4.34
C ILE A 795 -28.26 -16.04 4.50
N LYS A 796 -27.98 -15.65 5.76
CA LYS A 796 -26.83 -14.82 6.13
C LYS A 796 -25.53 -15.62 6.01
N LEU A 797 -24.89 -15.56 4.85
CA LEU A 797 -23.56 -16.12 4.64
C LEU A 797 -22.48 -15.32 5.39
N ASN A 798 -21.64 -16.00 6.15
CA ASN A 798 -20.54 -15.41 6.92
C ASN A 798 -19.21 -15.40 6.14
N THR A 799 -19.27 -15.25 4.81
CA THR A 799 -18.12 -15.40 3.91
C THR A 799 -17.56 -14.05 3.46
N LYS A 800 -16.32 -13.80 3.86
CA LYS A 800 -15.49 -12.65 3.52
C LYS A 800 -15.09 -12.65 2.04
N TYR A 801 -15.73 -11.86 1.17
CA TYR A 801 -15.11 -11.40 -0.08
C TYR A 801 -15.60 -10.00 -0.48
N THR A 802 -14.68 -9.04 -0.46
CA THR A 802 -14.87 -7.68 -0.99
C THR A 802 -14.54 -7.68 -2.48
N THR A 803 -15.51 -7.34 -3.34
CA THR A 803 -15.23 -7.02 -4.75
C THR A 803 -15.62 -5.58 -5.05
N GLN A 804 -14.69 -4.80 -5.57
CA GLN A 804 -14.91 -3.46 -6.08
C GLN A 804 -15.74 -3.52 -7.37
N GLU A 805 -16.95 -2.96 -7.37
CA GLU A 805 -17.71 -2.71 -8.60
C GLU A 805 -17.22 -1.42 -9.26
N THR A 806 -16.64 -1.53 -10.46
CA THR A 806 -16.40 -0.39 -11.35
C THR A 806 -17.64 -0.16 -12.22
N VAL A 807 -18.60 0.63 -11.70
CA VAL A 807 -19.72 1.13 -12.52
C VAL A 807 -19.24 2.32 -13.35
N SER A 808 -18.83 2.05 -14.59
CA SER A 808 -18.64 3.07 -15.63
C SER A 808 -19.98 3.71 -15.99
N SER A 809 -20.23 4.90 -15.48
CA SER A 809 -21.33 5.79 -15.88
C SER A 809 -21.28 6.11 -17.38
N ARG A 810 -22.34 5.73 -18.12
CA ARG A 810 -22.60 6.18 -19.50
C ARG A 810 -23.09 7.63 -19.49
N THR A 811 -22.25 8.54 -19.97
CA THR A 811 -22.70 9.87 -20.42
C THR A 811 -23.33 9.74 -21.81
N THR A 812 -24.53 10.29 -21.95
CA THR A 812 -25.27 10.43 -23.20
C THR A 812 -24.52 11.33 -24.19
N LEU A 813 -23.95 10.74 -25.23
CA LEU A 813 -23.63 11.41 -26.49
C LEU A 813 -24.22 10.58 -27.63
N ARG A 814 -25.20 11.16 -28.33
CA ARG A 814 -25.76 10.62 -29.57
C ARG A 814 -24.66 10.57 -30.63
N GLN A 815 -24.12 9.39 -30.88
CA GLN A 815 -23.44 9.08 -32.13
C GLN A 815 -23.80 7.65 -32.57
N ARG A 816 -24.41 7.58 -33.76
CA ARG A 816 -24.87 6.36 -34.41
C ARG A 816 -23.63 5.64 -34.94
N VAL A 817 -23.08 4.73 -34.16
CA VAL A 817 -22.02 3.80 -34.59
C VAL A 817 -22.51 2.39 -34.28
N LYS A 818 -22.68 1.58 -35.33
CA LYS A 818 -22.95 0.14 -35.24
C LYS A 818 -21.86 -0.51 -34.40
N ARG A 819 -22.23 -1.05 -33.24
CA ARG A 819 -21.35 -1.89 -32.41
C ARG A 819 -21.94 -3.29 -32.41
N GLU A 820 -21.28 -4.21 -33.10
CA GLU A 820 -21.53 -5.65 -32.99
C GLU A 820 -21.22 -6.09 -31.57
N THR A 821 -22.28 -6.42 -30.83
CA THR A 821 -22.21 -7.15 -29.56
C THR A 821 -21.87 -8.61 -29.84
N GLN A 822 -20.67 -9.04 -29.46
CA GLN A 822 -20.37 -10.48 -29.33
C GLN A 822 -21.21 -11.04 -28.18
N ALA A 823 -22.12 -11.94 -28.54
CA ALA A 823 -23.07 -12.58 -27.64
C ALA A 823 -22.43 -13.82 -26.99
N LEU A 824 -22.50 -13.90 -25.66
CA LEU A 824 -22.39 -15.17 -24.92
C LEU A 824 -23.67 -16.00 -25.19
N LYS A 825 -23.53 -17.33 -25.28
CA LYS A 825 -24.64 -18.27 -25.44
C LYS A 825 -24.46 -19.45 -24.47
N LEU A 826 -25.27 -19.51 -23.41
CA LEU A 826 -25.48 -20.70 -22.60
C LEU A 826 -26.33 -21.66 -23.44
N GLY A 827 -25.73 -22.78 -23.82
CA GLY A 827 -26.44 -23.88 -24.48
C GLY A 827 -27.16 -24.76 -23.47
N GLU A 828 -28.30 -25.32 -23.87
CA GLU A 828 -28.93 -26.44 -23.18
C GLU A 828 -28.00 -27.65 -23.13
N ALA A 829 -27.80 -28.22 -21.94
CA ALA A 829 -27.25 -29.57 -21.82
C ALA A 829 -28.41 -30.57 -21.82
N GLY A 830 -28.58 -31.27 -22.94
CA GLY A 830 -29.39 -32.50 -22.99
C GLY A 830 -28.64 -33.64 -22.31
N PHE A 831 -29.34 -34.40 -21.47
CA PHE A 831 -28.85 -35.66 -20.92
C PHE A 831 -28.53 -36.64 -22.06
N LEU A 832 -27.27 -37.06 -22.18
CA LEU A 832 -26.92 -38.16 -23.08
C LEU A 832 -27.43 -39.49 -22.51
N ARG A 833 -28.52 -39.96 -23.13
CA ARG A 833 -28.96 -41.34 -23.31
C ARG A 833 -28.03 -42.42 -22.71
N LYS A 834 -28.50 -43.07 -21.65
CA LYS A 834 -28.43 -44.53 -21.59
C LYS A 834 -29.76 -45.12 -21.13
N ARG A 835 -30.32 -45.91 -22.03
CA ARG A 835 -31.57 -46.69 -21.97
C ARG A 835 -31.63 -47.52 -20.68
N ILE A 836 -32.54 -47.20 -19.78
CA ILE A 836 -33.02 -48.12 -18.75
C ILE A 836 -34.30 -48.75 -19.32
N GLU A 837 -34.20 -49.95 -19.89
CA GLU A 837 -35.38 -50.76 -20.19
C GLU A 837 -35.89 -51.40 -18.89
N PRO A 838 -37.18 -51.26 -18.56
CA PRO A 838 -37.73 -51.89 -17.37
C PRO A 838 -37.85 -53.40 -17.59
N HIS A 839 -37.09 -54.21 -16.85
CA HIS A 839 -37.42 -55.62 -16.71
C HIS A 839 -38.59 -55.76 -15.73
N LYS A 840 -39.81 -55.85 -16.26
CA LYS A 840 -40.95 -56.43 -15.54
C LYS A 840 -41.46 -57.65 -16.29
N ARG A 841 -41.37 -58.81 -15.63
CA ARG A 841 -42.12 -60.03 -15.99
C ARG A 841 -43.60 -59.72 -15.80
N LYS A 842 -44.41 -59.94 -16.85
CA LYS A 842 -45.87 -59.80 -16.79
C LYS A 842 -46.46 -60.93 -15.95
N GLU A 843 -47.32 -60.57 -15.01
CA GLU A 843 -48.51 -61.35 -14.69
C GLU A 843 -49.64 -60.37 -14.35
N ASN A 844 -50.69 -60.43 -15.18
CA ASN A 844 -52.07 -59.98 -14.99
C ASN A 844 -52.37 -58.62 -14.30
N GLY A 845 -52.77 -57.67 -15.15
CA GLY A 845 -54.02 -56.92 -14.97
C GLY A 845 -54.05 -55.75 -13.97
N VAL A 846 -54.06 -54.53 -14.54
CA VAL A 846 -54.54 -53.23 -13.99
C VAL A 846 -53.69 -52.63 -12.85
N ASP A 847 -53.07 -51.46 -13.06
CA ASP A 847 -53.54 -50.17 -12.53
C ASP A 847 -52.66 -48.96 -12.91
N VAL A 848 -53.23 -47.77 -12.73
CA VAL A 848 -52.72 -46.40 -12.97
C VAL A 848 -51.31 -46.17 -12.41
N SER A 849 -50.44 -45.51 -13.20
CA SER A 849 -49.10 -45.06 -12.74
C SER A 849 -49.05 -43.56 -12.52
N VAL A 850 -49.09 -43.15 -11.25
CA VAL A 850 -48.43 -41.93 -10.79
C VAL A 850 -46.98 -42.31 -10.55
N VAL A 851 -46.05 -41.81 -11.38
CA VAL A 851 -44.61 -41.95 -11.12
C VAL A 851 -44.17 -40.73 -10.31
N THR A 852 -44.38 -40.79 -9.00
CA THR A 852 -43.52 -40.07 -8.07
C THR A 852 -42.14 -40.72 -8.12
N ILE A 853 -41.10 -39.95 -8.45
CA ILE A 853 -39.71 -40.42 -8.36
C ILE A 853 -39.39 -40.52 -6.86
N ASP A 854 -39.43 -41.75 -6.34
CA ASP A 854 -39.03 -42.08 -4.98
C ASP A 854 -37.51 -42.35 -5.00
N TYR A 855 -36.72 -41.51 -4.34
CA TYR A 855 -35.23 -41.60 -4.33
C TYR A 855 -34.71 -42.76 -3.45
N SER A 856 -35.62 -43.48 -2.79
CA SER A 856 -35.31 -44.60 -1.89
C SER A 856 -34.74 -45.84 -2.60
N ASP A 857 -34.87 -45.95 -3.94
CA ASP A 857 -34.38 -47.07 -4.75
C ASP A 857 -33.04 -46.79 -5.50
N VAL A 858 -32.42 -45.61 -5.34
CA VAL A 858 -31.17 -45.24 -6.04
C VAL A 858 -29.95 -45.68 -5.23
N GLU A 859 -28.97 -46.37 -5.85
CA GLU A 859 -27.75 -46.84 -5.15
C GLU A 859 -26.76 -45.70 -4.88
N TYR A 860 -26.52 -44.83 -5.86
CA TYR A 860 -25.77 -43.58 -5.76
C TYR A 860 -26.11 -42.65 -6.94
N VAL A 861 -25.80 -41.36 -6.81
CA VAL A 861 -25.96 -40.33 -7.85
C VAL A 861 -24.60 -39.75 -8.19
N GLU A 862 -24.22 -39.72 -9.47
CA GLU A 862 -23.00 -39.05 -9.95
C GLU A 862 -23.34 -37.63 -10.43
N ILE A 863 -22.80 -36.62 -9.75
CA ILE A 863 -22.98 -35.20 -10.05
C ILE A 863 -21.70 -34.70 -10.70
N THR A 864 -21.76 -34.29 -11.96
CA THR A 864 -20.58 -33.87 -12.75
C THR A 864 -20.74 -32.45 -13.26
N SER A 865 -19.70 -31.63 -13.15
CA SER A 865 -19.56 -30.36 -13.88
C SER A 865 -18.46 -30.48 -14.95
N PHE A 866 -18.60 -29.74 -16.04
CA PHE A 866 -17.66 -29.76 -17.17
C PHE A 866 -16.98 -28.40 -17.32
N GLY A 867 -15.68 -28.40 -17.61
CA GLY A 867 -14.89 -27.20 -17.87
C GLY A 867 -14.18 -27.29 -19.23
N ARG A 868 -14.16 -26.19 -19.98
CA ARG A 868 -13.48 -26.08 -21.28
C ARG A 868 -12.74 -24.76 -21.42
N ILE A 869 -11.58 -24.77 -22.05
CA ILE A 869 -10.78 -23.60 -22.38
C ILE A 869 -10.88 -23.26 -23.88
N GLU A 870 -10.98 -21.98 -24.18
CA GLU A 870 -10.83 -21.41 -25.51
C GLU A 870 -9.71 -20.36 -25.49
N LEU A 871 -8.71 -20.55 -26.36
CA LEU A 871 -7.62 -19.58 -26.57
C LEU A 871 -7.95 -18.71 -27.79
N ASP A 872 -7.76 -17.40 -27.64
CA ASP A 872 -7.85 -16.46 -28.75
C ASP A 872 -6.60 -16.53 -29.62
N THR A 873 -6.72 -17.19 -30.78
CA THR A 873 -5.63 -17.40 -31.76
C THR A 873 -5.13 -16.11 -32.42
N SER A 874 -5.83 -14.98 -32.23
CA SER A 874 -5.36 -13.68 -32.72
C SER A 874 -4.10 -13.17 -32.00
N GLN A 875 -3.68 -13.82 -30.92
CA GLN A 875 -2.48 -13.48 -30.16
C GLN A 875 -1.17 -13.95 -30.81
N GLY A 876 -1.22 -14.66 -31.95
CA GLY A 876 -0.03 -15.17 -32.64
C GLY A 876 0.65 -16.31 -31.89
N ILE A 877 -0.10 -17.00 -31.03
CA ILE A 877 0.33 -18.15 -30.24
C ILE A 877 -0.45 -19.37 -30.72
N GLU A 878 0.26 -20.45 -31.07
CA GLU A 878 -0.34 -21.76 -31.37
C GLU A 878 -0.40 -22.63 -30.11
N ASP A 879 -1.49 -23.39 -29.92
CA ASP A 879 -1.75 -24.32 -28.79
C ASP A 879 -2.32 -25.66 -29.28
N ASP A 880 -2.21 -26.72 -28.47
CA ASP A 880 -2.76 -28.05 -28.74
C ASP A 880 -4.20 -28.21 -28.17
N PRO A 881 -5.24 -28.35 -29.01
CA PRO A 881 -6.63 -28.43 -28.56
C PRO A 881 -6.99 -29.71 -27.77
N GLY A 882 -6.12 -30.73 -27.73
CA GLY A 882 -6.41 -32.03 -27.10
C GLY A 882 -6.61 -32.00 -25.57
N ASN A 883 -6.01 -31.04 -24.87
CA ASN A 883 -5.96 -30.99 -23.40
C ASN A 883 -6.82 -29.87 -22.77
N ASN A 884 -7.69 -29.25 -23.57
CA ASN A 884 -8.43 -28.04 -23.21
C ASN A 884 -9.80 -28.30 -22.57
N ALA A 885 -10.15 -29.53 -22.17
CA ALA A 885 -11.43 -29.86 -21.54
C ALA A 885 -11.32 -30.93 -20.44
N VAL A 886 -12.06 -30.76 -19.33
CA VAL A 886 -12.05 -31.68 -18.17
C VAL A 886 -13.37 -31.66 -17.40
N SER A 887 -13.68 -32.72 -16.64
CA SER A 887 -14.89 -32.81 -15.79
C SER A 887 -14.55 -33.02 -14.31
N ALA A 888 -15.23 -32.34 -13.39
CA ALA A 888 -15.15 -32.58 -11.95
C ALA A 888 -16.39 -33.36 -11.48
N ARG A 889 -16.20 -34.40 -10.64
CA ARG A 889 -17.23 -35.39 -10.31
C ARG A 889 -17.40 -35.55 -8.80
N THR A 890 -18.64 -35.65 -8.36
CA THR A 890 -19.05 -35.89 -6.95
C THR A 890 -20.03 -37.07 -6.91
N ILE A 891 -19.87 -37.98 -5.95
CA ILE A 891 -20.73 -39.16 -5.79
C ILE A 891 -21.58 -39.01 -4.53
N ALA A 892 -22.90 -39.05 -4.67
CA ALA A 892 -23.84 -38.90 -3.56
C ALA A 892 -24.59 -40.21 -3.25
N TYR A 893 -24.62 -40.62 -1.97
CA TYR A 893 -25.32 -41.82 -1.50
C TYR A 893 -26.57 -41.47 -0.67
N PRO A 894 -27.67 -42.24 -0.74
CA PRO A 894 -28.83 -42.00 0.10
C PRO A 894 -28.54 -42.37 1.57
N ASP A 895 -29.02 -41.54 2.50
CA ASP A 895 -28.90 -41.78 3.93
C ASP A 895 -29.99 -42.76 4.39
N ARG A 896 -29.62 -44.04 4.55
CA ARG A 896 -30.57 -45.09 4.98
C ARG A 896 -30.66 -45.11 6.50
N PRO A 897 -31.85 -45.06 7.12
CA PRO A 897 -31.97 -45.22 8.56
C PRO A 897 -31.45 -46.62 8.96
N ALA A 898 -30.62 -46.68 10.00
CA ALA A 898 -30.15 -47.94 10.56
C ALA A 898 -31.36 -48.83 10.87
N LEU A 899 -31.38 -50.06 10.34
CA LEU A 899 -32.45 -51.02 10.53
C LEU A 899 -32.81 -51.13 12.03
N GLY A 900 -33.98 -50.61 12.38
CA GLY A 900 -34.58 -50.84 13.68
C GLY A 900 -34.67 -52.34 13.94
N SER A 901 -34.03 -52.78 15.02
CA SER A 901 -34.05 -54.17 15.47
C SER A 901 -35.49 -54.62 15.69
N ARG A 902 -36.03 -55.43 14.77
CA ARG A 902 -37.31 -56.11 15.00
C ARG A 902 -37.12 -57.14 16.13
N PRO A 903 -38.01 -57.18 17.14
CA PRO A 903 -37.90 -58.16 18.21
C PRO A 903 -37.98 -59.59 17.64
N ILE A 904 -37.02 -60.43 18.04
CA ILE A 904 -36.86 -61.79 17.52
C ILE A 904 -38.09 -62.64 17.92
N PRO A 905 -38.72 -63.37 16.97
CA PRO A 905 -39.86 -64.22 17.28
C PRO A 905 -39.52 -65.28 18.35
N TRP A 906 -40.38 -65.43 19.35
CA TRP A 906 -40.14 -66.31 20.51
C TRP A 906 -39.87 -67.78 20.14
N TRP A 907 -40.39 -68.25 19.00
CA TRP A 907 -40.15 -69.60 18.50
C TRP A 907 -38.68 -69.83 18.11
N VAL A 908 -37.97 -68.78 17.65
CA VAL A 908 -36.54 -68.86 17.35
C VAL A 908 -35.76 -69.07 18.65
N ILE A 909 -36.15 -68.40 19.73
CA ILE A 909 -35.55 -68.61 21.06
C ILE A 909 -35.77 -70.05 21.53
N LEU A 910 -36.98 -70.59 21.34
CA LEU A 910 -37.30 -71.96 21.75
C LEU A 910 -36.54 -73.02 20.93
N VAL A 911 -36.38 -72.80 19.62
CA VAL A 911 -35.56 -73.65 18.75
C VAL A 911 -34.07 -73.55 19.11
N SER A 912 -33.56 -72.36 19.41
CA SER A 912 -32.18 -72.16 19.86
C SER A 912 -31.91 -72.86 21.20
N ILE A 913 -32.86 -72.87 22.13
CA ILE A 913 -32.74 -73.60 23.40
C ILE A 913 -32.71 -75.12 23.15
N LEU A 914 -33.57 -75.65 22.27
CA LEU A 914 -33.59 -77.07 21.94
C LEU A 914 -32.29 -77.51 21.25
N ILE A 915 -31.79 -76.73 20.29
CA ILE A 915 -30.51 -76.99 19.61
C ILE A 915 -29.35 -76.88 20.61
N GLY A 916 -29.37 -75.88 21.48
CA GLY A 916 -28.38 -75.70 22.54
C GLY A 916 -28.32 -76.89 23.50
N LEU A 917 -29.48 -77.41 23.93
CA LEU A 917 -29.56 -78.60 24.77
C LEU A 917 -29.10 -79.86 24.04
N LEU A 918 -29.40 -79.98 22.75
CA LEU A 918 -28.93 -81.09 21.92
C LEU A 918 -27.39 -81.07 21.79
N ILE A 919 -26.81 -79.92 21.50
CA ILE A 919 -25.36 -79.74 21.42
C ILE A 919 -24.73 -80.01 22.78
N LEU A 920 -25.31 -79.49 23.87
CA LEU A 920 -24.83 -79.75 25.22
C LEU A 920 -24.83 -81.25 25.54
N PHE A 921 -25.88 -81.98 25.17
CA PHE A 921 -25.97 -83.43 25.36
C PHE A 921 -24.89 -84.18 24.56
N VAL A 922 -24.65 -83.78 23.31
CA VAL A 922 -23.57 -84.34 22.47
C VAL A 922 -22.21 -84.05 23.09
N VAL A 923 -21.98 -82.82 23.58
CA VAL A 923 -20.73 -82.43 24.26
C VAL A 923 -20.54 -83.23 25.54
N VAL A 924 -21.58 -83.43 26.35
CA VAL A 924 -21.52 -84.26 27.57
C VAL A 924 -21.18 -85.71 27.22
N LEU A 925 -21.77 -86.27 26.16
CA LEU A 925 -21.43 -87.60 25.66
C LEU A 925 -19.97 -87.71 25.21
N ILE A 926 -19.46 -86.70 24.48
CA ILE A 926 -18.07 -86.63 24.05
C ILE A 926 -17.15 -86.55 25.28
N LEU A 927 -17.43 -85.63 26.22
CA LEU A 927 -16.64 -85.45 27.44
C LEU A 927 -16.68 -86.69 28.34
N TRP A 928 -17.81 -87.40 28.40
CA TRP A 928 -17.93 -88.68 29.11
C TRP A 928 -17.08 -89.77 28.44
N ARG A 929 -17.11 -89.86 27.10
CA ARG A 929 -16.30 -90.83 26.35
C ARG A 929 -14.80 -90.51 26.37
N CYS A 930 -14.44 -89.23 26.43
CA CYS A 930 -13.08 -88.74 26.58
C CYS A 930 -12.58 -88.79 28.04
N GLY A 931 -13.36 -89.37 28.97
CA GLY A 931 -12.91 -89.64 30.34
C GLY A 931 -12.89 -88.43 31.27
N PHE A 932 -13.44 -87.29 30.86
CA PHE A 932 -13.39 -86.01 31.59
C PHE A 932 -14.12 -86.06 32.94
N PHE A 933 -15.16 -86.89 33.09
CA PHE A 933 -15.92 -87.01 34.34
C PHE A 933 -15.32 -88.01 35.36
N LYS A 934 -14.17 -88.62 35.07
CA LYS A 934 -13.43 -89.44 36.04
C LYS A 934 -12.47 -88.57 36.85
N ARG A 935 -13.01 -87.85 37.86
CA ARG A 935 -12.16 -87.14 38.84
C ARG A 935 -11.42 -88.13 39.74
N LYS A 936 -10.09 -88.04 39.79
CA LYS A 936 -9.31 -88.33 41.00
C LYS A 936 -9.02 -87.01 41.72
N LYS A 937 -9.47 -86.92 42.97
CA LYS A 937 -9.19 -85.83 43.92
C LYS A 937 -7.75 -85.96 44.45
N TYR A 938 -6.98 -84.89 44.30
CA TYR A 938 -5.85 -84.42 45.12
C TYR A 938 -5.65 -82.97 44.65
N GLY A 939 -5.65 -81.90 45.43
CA GLY A 939 -5.41 -81.71 46.85
C GLY A 939 -4.61 -80.41 46.96
N GLU A 940 -5.33 -79.28 47.00
CA GLU A 940 -4.91 -77.98 47.59
C GLU A 940 -3.84 -77.08 46.90
N PRO A 941 -3.84 -75.76 47.20
CA PRO A 941 -3.80 -74.69 46.20
C PRO A 941 -2.58 -73.76 46.32
N SER A 942 -2.03 -73.23 45.21
CA SER A 942 -0.95 -72.23 45.32
C SER A 942 -0.72 -71.36 44.08
N LEU A 943 -1.74 -70.68 43.55
CA LEU A 943 -1.48 -69.65 42.52
C LEU A 943 -2.32 -68.37 42.62
N TYR A 944 -3.46 -68.40 43.31
CA TYR A 944 -4.25 -67.18 43.53
C TYR A 944 -3.64 -66.20 44.57
N ARG A 945 -2.56 -66.58 45.26
CA ARG A 945 -1.79 -65.70 46.17
C ARG A 945 -0.56 -65.05 45.52
N ALA A 946 -0.15 -65.43 44.30
CA ALA A 946 1.06 -64.91 43.66
C ALA A 946 0.83 -63.66 42.81
N GLU A 947 -0.32 -63.52 42.13
CA GLU A 947 -0.62 -62.32 41.33
C GLU A 947 -0.97 -61.09 42.18
N LEU A 948 -1.57 -61.29 43.36
CA LEU A 948 -1.87 -60.20 44.30
C LEU A 948 -0.64 -59.66 45.05
N GLN A 949 0.51 -60.35 45.03
CA GLN A 949 1.78 -59.83 45.54
C GLN A 949 2.59 -59.09 44.46
N HIS A 950 2.45 -59.44 43.18
CA HIS A 950 3.20 -58.80 42.09
C HIS A 950 2.73 -57.37 41.78
N GLU A 951 1.45 -57.05 41.98
CA GLU A 951 0.94 -55.68 41.83
C GLU A 951 1.29 -54.76 43.02
N ARG A 952 1.57 -55.33 44.20
CA ARG A 952 1.93 -54.55 45.40
C ARG A 952 3.43 -54.20 45.46
N GLU A 953 4.28 -54.89 44.68
CA GLU A 953 5.72 -54.60 44.61
C GLU A 953 6.10 -53.59 43.50
N GLN A 954 5.34 -53.49 42.41
CA GLN A 954 5.60 -52.50 41.35
C GLN A 954 5.25 -51.06 41.73
N TRP A 955 4.33 -50.84 42.68
CA TRP A 955 4.01 -49.51 43.22
C TRP A 955 5.04 -48.96 44.22
N ASN A 956 5.94 -49.79 44.76
CA ASN A 956 6.99 -49.38 45.70
C ASN A 956 8.34 -49.03 45.03
N GLN A 957 8.48 -49.21 43.71
CA GLN A 957 9.76 -49.00 43.00
C GLN A 957 9.91 -47.63 42.30
N THR A 958 8.86 -46.80 42.23
CA THR A 958 8.92 -45.45 41.64
C THR A 958 9.02 -44.32 42.66
N GLN A 959 9.11 -44.63 43.97
CA GLN A 959 9.10 -43.63 45.05
C GLN A 959 10.37 -43.56 45.91
N MET A 960 11.50 -44.15 45.49
CA MET A 960 12.78 -44.01 46.18
C MET A 960 13.96 -44.00 45.19
N CYS A 961 14.19 -42.84 44.55
CA CYS A 961 15.49 -42.48 44.00
C CYS A 961 15.66 -40.96 44.07
N LEU A 962 16.01 -40.46 45.26
CA LEU A 962 16.62 -39.15 45.45
C LEU A 962 17.71 -39.24 46.53
N HIS A 963 18.89 -38.71 46.15
CA HIS A 963 20.13 -38.39 46.89
C HIS A 963 21.27 -39.43 46.92
N LEU A 964 22.33 -39.27 46.09
CA LEU A 964 23.51 -38.34 46.06
C LEU A 964 24.75 -39.02 46.72
N PRO A 965 26.05 -38.76 46.37
CA PRO A 965 26.63 -37.43 46.09
C PRO A 965 27.88 -37.32 45.14
N ASN A 966 28.26 -36.06 44.87
CA ASN A 966 29.60 -35.44 44.77
C ASN A 966 30.71 -35.85 43.76
N LEU A 967 31.17 -34.79 43.06
CA LEU A 967 32.56 -34.37 42.74
C LEU A 967 33.54 -35.34 42.04
N ILE A 968 33.97 -34.98 40.83
CA ILE A 968 35.29 -34.38 40.47
C ILE A 968 35.08 -33.45 39.28
#